data_AF-A0A3B9T560-F1
#
_entry.id   AF-A0A3B9T560-F1
#
_cell.length_a   1.000
_cell.length_b   1.000
_cell.length_c   1.000
_cell.angle_alpha   90.00
_cell.angle_beta   90.00
_cell.angle_gamma   90.00
#
_symmetry.space_group_name_H-M   'P 1'
#
loop_
_entity.id
_entity.type
_entity.pdbx_description
1 polymer ?
#
loop_
_entity_poly.entity_id
_entity_poly.type
_entity_poly.pdbx_seq_one_letter_code
_entity_poly.pdbx_strand_id
1 'polypeptide(L)'
;MLNRAQIEQLNDFFTDLQKRKQKGVYFYRFNGYNRQIHDFILDYHEAARLGGVIIEGKLANPDQKMLGYYGEIMGMDFRLDTGFIREKLHKWLPRMNAAQCENVANAVFDVLSDLKNAGKNENMLKNVYVKFMCWLYYRLERIVHLLGNEKLPKILYEGDVSNYELLLLHALNIAGCDIILLQYHGDDAYLKADPAAAMSDLLKIPDMQPFPPDFSLKKIRQDIQQKMQLEQLYGPKPEKSPCTNAWCSGKILEDMRTVYQKRGTDNRFFYNCFFRMTGVEDKLTYQNELFHMYHDIKAMSRSMVIVNASIAPPAPTEIDSIPRKNYQNAQQLIQDLSAVFKTIVPEQELQKMLHQAFVSILLEENSKDDNVNRLLNKAIYLLCWFKRYQRDLFSGWKYPKISVFIYMGGCQTEYEALFCRFLAKLPVDVAIFVPDLNKQCCLSDPTLFESRFSESLNVDCFPEAEQGLRVGTAAYHAEKELDTIMYQDSGMYRNQQYEQAEAVTLQTMYEEIAILWNQEMKYRPYFDTENGSVNLPVIFSKIVGVKDGDQMAYWLSIKELITPDTIVITGAPYIPEGNPNPMKQFVPQFIRNGRILKQAIRSHQAYPYGILREATQNHILDKIQMLIDRKIIKGTFENGMEFNILATLLCLDRRTIQMIQKFDFTKTNPKVIYVLTEESVLSPEDAIYFSFLNLIGFDVLFFVPTGYQCVEQHLNKINFETHQIGEYQYNMHVPNFNALKIPKRHKWRDKIFKRGT
;
A
#
# COMPACT_ATOMS: atom_id res chain seq x y z
N MET A 1 -37.97 -10.27 56.99
CA MET A 1 -38.19 -9.20 55.99
C MET A 1 -36.98 -8.29 55.97
N LEU A 2 -36.77 -7.58 54.86
CA LEU A 2 -35.66 -6.64 54.67
C LEU A 2 -36.19 -5.22 54.47
N ASN A 3 -35.43 -4.23 54.94
CA ASN A 3 -35.76 -2.82 54.74
C ASN A 3 -35.26 -2.35 53.37
N ARG A 4 -35.97 -1.39 52.76
CA ARG A 4 -35.47 -0.70 51.57
C ARG A 4 -34.27 0.16 51.94
N ALA A 5 -33.20 0.05 51.15
CA ALA A 5 -31.98 0.85 51.27
C ALA A 5 -31.80 1.74 50.04
N GLN A 6 -30.96 2.76 50.14
CA GLN A 6 -30.60 3.60 49.00
C GLN A 6 -29.32 3.10 48.34
N ILE A 7 -29.25 3.18 47.00
CA ILE A 7 -28.01 2.96 46.25
C ILE A 7 -27.15 4.22 46.27
N GLU A 8 -25.83 4.05 46.27
CA GLU A 8 -24.85 5.12 46.01
C GLU A 8 -24.45 5.14 44.53
N GLN A 9 -24.42 3.96 43.91
CA GLN A 9 -24.11 3.76 42.50
C GLN A 9 -24.88 2.57 41.93
N LEU A 10 -25.06 2.55 40.60
CA LEU A 10 -25.80 1.47 39.92
C LEU A 10 -25.22 0.07 40.19
N ASN A 11 -23.90 -0.04 40.38
CA ASN A 11 -23.25 -1.32 40.65
C ASN A 11 -23.66 -1.96 41.99
N ASP A 12 -24.29 -1.20 42.90
CA ASP A 12 -24.74 -1.72 44.19
C ASP A 12 -25.80 -2.82 44.02
N PHE A 13 -26.59 -2.77 42.95
CA PHE A 13 -27.55 -3.84 42.62
C PHE A 13 -26.87 -5.21 42.45
N PHE A 14 -25.61 -5.28 42.02
CA PHE A 14 -24.89 -6.53 41.81
C PHE A 14 -24.10 -7.00 43.04
N THR A 15 -24.17 -6.25 44.15
CA THR A 15 -23.49 -6.59 45.39
C THR A 15 -24.35 -7.52 46.25
N ASP A 16 -23.73 -8.63 46.71
CA ASP A 16 -24.33 -9.59 47.64
C ASP A 16 -24.82 -8.91 48.93
N LEU A 17 -25.93 -9.40 49.50
CA LEU A 17 -26.67 -8.74 50.57
C LEU A 17 -25.79 -8.33 51.77
N GLN A 18 -24.84 -9.16 52.21
CA GLN A 18 -24.01 -8.86 53.39
C GLN A 18 -22.83 -7.93 53.08
N LYS A 19 -22.49 -7.77 51.80
CA LYS A 19 -21.44 -6.85 51.34
C LYS A 19 -21.99 -5.46 51.03
N ARG A 20 -23.31 -5.27 51.05
CA ARG A 20 -23.93 -3.97 50.87
C ARG A 20 -23.60 -3.07 52.05
N LYS A 21 -23.30 -1.79 51.76
CA LYS A 21 -23.04 -0.77 52.78
C LYS A 21 -24.19 -0.63 53.77
N GLN A 22 -25.42 -0.66 53.25
CA GLN A 22 -26.64 -0.78 54.04
C GLN A 22 -27.31 -2.11 53.67
N LYS A 23 -27.46 -3.00 54.66
CA LYS A 23 -28.14 -4.28 54.46
C LYS A 23 -29.63 -4.04 54.18
N GLY A 24 -30.03 -4.23 52.94
CA GLY A 24 -31.39 -3.96 52.48
C GLY A 24 -31.60 -4.30 51.02
N VAL A 25 -32.82 -4.07 50.56
CA VAL A 25 -33.29 -4.35 49.20
C VAL A 25 -33.44 -3.05 48.41
N TYR A 26 -33.34 -3.14 47.08
CA TYR A 26 -33.47 -1.97 46.20
C TYR A 26 -34.71 -2.06 45.33
N PHE A 27 -35.53 -1.02 45.32
CA PHE A 27 -36.68 -0.89 44.43
C PHE A 27 -36.66 0.48 43.76
N TYR A 28 -36.33 0.53 42.47
CA TYR A 28 -36.13 1.78 41.76
C TYR A 28 -36.97 1.91 40.48
N ARG A 29 -37.34 3.16 40.18
CA ARG A 29 -38.01 3.59 38.95
C ARG A 29 -37.02 4.29 38.04
N PHE A 30 -36.98 3.87 36.78
CA PHE A 30 -36.10 4.41 35.76
C PHE A 30 -36.98 5.09 34.72
N ASN A 31 -36.94 6.42 34.72
CA ASN A 31 -37.77 7.28 33.87
C ASN A 31 -36.96 8.00 32.79
N GLY A 32 -35.66 7.69 32.70
CA GLY A 32 -34.75 8.28 31.74
C GLY A 32 -33.68 7.31 31.29
N TYR A 33 -32.97 7.71 30.25
CA TYR A 33 -32.07 6.90 29.46
C TYR A 33 -30.84 7.71 29.07
N ASN A 34 -29.69 7.06 29.15
CA ASN A 34 -28.40 7.51 28.64
C ASN A 34 -27.52 6.27 28.43
N ARG A 35 -26.27 6.45 28.02
CA ARG A 35 -25.36 5.31 27.78
C ARG A 35 -25.12 4.47 29.05
N GLN A 36 -24.97 5.13 30.20
CA GLN A 36 -24.76 4.45 31.48
C GLN A 36 -25.96 3.56 31.86
N ILE A 37 -27.19 4.04 31.67
CA ILE A 37 -28.42 3.28 31.90
C ILE A 37 -28.57 2.15 30.89
N HIS A 38 -28.22 2.36 29.61
CA HIS A 38 -28.19 1.28 28.61
C HIS A 38 -27.31 0.13 29.10
N ASP A 39 -26.04 0.43 29.42
CA ASP A 39 -25.07 -0.60 29.80
C ASP A 39 -25.51 -1.31 31.10
N PHE A 40 -26.06 -0.57 32.07
CA PHE A 40 -26.63 -1.15 33.28
C PHE A 40 -27.85 -2.06 33.02
N ILE A 41 -28.76 -1.68 32.11
CA ILE A 41 -29.93 -2.51 31.77
C ILE A 41 -29.47 -3.81 31.10
N LEU A 42 -28.42 -3.81 30.28
CA LEU A 42 -27.85 -5.05 29.71
C LEU A 42 -27.44 -6.03 30.83
N ASP A 43 -26.68 -5.55 31.81
CA ASP A 43 -26.18 -6.37 32.91
C ASP A 43 -27.32 -6.83 33.85
N TYR A 44 -28.27 -5.94 34.15
CA TYR A 44 -29.41 -6.24 35.00
C TYR A 44 -30.38 -7.22 34.33
N HIS A 45 -30.60 -7.09 33.02
CA HIS A 45 -31.37 -8.03 32.22
C HIS A 45 -30.74 -9.43 32.27
N GLU A 46 -29.43 -9.55 32.10
CA GLU A 46 -28.74 -10.85 32.18
C GLU A 46 -28.80 -11.46 33.58
N ALA A 47 -28.63 -10.65 34.62
CA ALA A 47 -28.77 -11.09 36.00
C ALA A 47 -30.21 -11.56 36.32
N ALA A 48 -31.23 -10.86 35.82
CA ALA A 48 -32.63 -11.25 35.92
C ALA A 48 -32.92 -12.53 35.10
N ARG A 49 -32.28 -12.73 33.94
CA ARG A 49 -32.41 -13.96 33.14
C ARG A 49 -31.89 -15.19 33.90
N LEU A 50 -30.72 -15.06 34.53
CA LEU A 50 -30.03 -16.14 35.23
C LEU A 50 -30.69 -16.53 36.56
N GLY A 51 -31.03 -15.53 37.41
CA GLY A 51 -31.49 -15.76 38.78
C GLY A 51 -32.70 -14.94 39.20
N GLY A 52 -33.46 -14.41 38.24
CA GLY A 52 -34.56 -13.49 38.48
C GLY A 52 -35.76 -13.72 37.55
N VAL A 53 -36.54 -12.65 37.32
CA VAL A 53 -37.65 -12.63 36.35
C VAL A 53 -37.63 -11.32 35.57
N ILE A 54 -37.88 -11.42 34.26
CA ILE A 54 -38.12 -10.28 33.38
C ILE A 54 -39.61 -10.29 33.05
N ILE A 55 -40.29 -9.16 33.26
CA ILE A 55 -41.71 -8.97 33.02
C ILE A 55 -41.84 -7.93 31.90
N GLU A 56 -42.13 -8.42 30.69
CA GLU A 56 -42.38 -7.58 29.51
C GLU A 56 -43.89 -7.29 29.44
N GLY A 57 -44.29 -6.04 29.71
CA GLY A 57 -45.70 -5.63 29.80
C GLY A 57 -46.35 -5.91 31.16
N LYS A 58 -47.70 -5.96 31.19
CA LYS A 58 -48.47 -6.19 32.43
C LYS A 58 -48.55 -7.68 32.79
N LEU A 59 -48.56 -7.99 34.08
CA LEU A 59 -49.01 -9.25 34.62
C LEU A 59 -50.51 -9.42 34.32
N ALA A 60 -50.80 -10.32 33.39
CA ALA A 60 -52.17 -10.68 33.06
C ALA A 60 -52.93 -11.11 34.32
N ASN A 61 -54.18 -10.65 34.46
CA ASN A 61 -55.05 -11.15 35.52
C ASN A 61 -55.24 -12.67 35.35
N PRO A 62 -55.33 -13.44 36.45
CA PRO A 62 -55.60 -14.87 36.37
C PRO A 62 -56.90 -15.15 35.61
N ASP A 63 -56.86 -16.09 34.66
CA ASP A 63 -58.04 -16.49 33.89
C ASP A 63 -58.94 -17.46 34.71
N GLN A 64 -60.11 -17.80 34.16
CA GLN A 64 -61.06 -18.70 34.84
C GLN A 64 -60.45 -20.08 35.15
N LYS A 65 -59.53 -20.58 34.31
CA LYS A 65 -58.89 -21.89 34.53
C LYS A 65 -57.90 -21.81 35.69
N MET A 66 -57.10 -20.74 35.76
CA MET A 66 -56.16 -20.49 36.85
C MET A 66 -56.88 -20.34 38.19
N LEU A 67 -58.00 -19.60 38.19
CA LEU A 67 -58.83 -19.42 39.40
C LEU A 67 -59.52 -20.73 39.82
N GLY A 68 -60.02 -21.52 38.87
CA GLY A 68 -60.59 -22.84 39.13
C GLY A 68 -59.57 -23.78 39.77
N TYR A 69 -58.39 -23.89 39.17
CA TYR A 69 -57.29 -24.71 39.69
C TYR A 69 -56.83 -24.27 41.08
N TYR A 70 -56.70 -22.96 41.32
CA TYR A 70 -56.42 -22.42 42.65
C TYR A 70 -57.51 -22.81 43.65
N GLY A 71 -58.78 -22.64 43.29
CA GLY A 71 -59.92 -22.97 44.15
C GLY A 71 -59.99 -24.46 44.52
N GLU A 72 -59.72 -25.35 43.56
CA GLU A 72 -59.70 -26.80 43.77
C GLU A 72 -58.60 -27.23 44.77
N ILE A 73 -57.42 -26.64 44.69
CA ILE A 73 -56.27 -27.05 45.52
C ILE A 73 -56.26 -26.34 46.88
N MET A 74 -56.57 -25.05 46.89
CA MET A 74 -56.38 -24.18 48.04
C MET A 74 -57.65 -23.93 48.84
N GLY A 75 -58.81 -24.14 48.24
CA GLY A 75 -60.10 -23.65 48.75
C GLY A 75 -60.22 -22.14 48.61
N MET A 76 -61.45 -21.64 48.71
CA MET A 76 -61.75 -20.21 48.61
C MET A 76 -61.83 -19.52 49.96
N ASP A 77 -61.40 -20.16 51.05
CA ASP A 77 -61.33 -19.51 52.35
C ASP A 77 -60.22 -18.45 52.36
N PHE A 78 -60.44 -17.37 53.09
CA PHE A 78 -59.45 -16.31 53.30
C PHE A 78 -59.55 -15.80 54.72
N ARG A 79 -58.40 -15.65 55.38
CA ARG A 79 -58.27 -14.97 56.67
C ARG A 79 -57.04 -14.08 56.59
N LEU A 80 -57.19 -12.82 57.00
CA LEU A 80 -56.06 -11.92 57.16
C LEU A 80 -55.31 -12.28 58.44
N ASP A 81 -54.51 -13.34 58.36
CA ASP A 81 -53.74 -13.93 59.45
C ASP A 81 -52.43 -14.48 58.89
N THR A 82 -51.31 -14.18 59.54
CA THR A 82 -49.96 -14.59 59.07
C THR A 82 -49.82 -16.12 59.06
N GLY A 83 -50.39 -16.81 60.06
CA GLY A 83 -50.41 -18.27 60.14
C GLY A 83 -51.15 -18.90 58.96
N PHE A 84 -52.34 -18.38 58.64
CA PHE A 84 -53.13 -18.80 57.48
C PHE A 84 -52.39 -18.58 56.16
N ILE A 85 -51.85 -17.38 55.93
CA ILE A 85 -51.13 -17.03 54.70
C ILE A 85 -49.90 -17.95 54.54
N ARG A 86 -49.13 -18.17 55.60
CA ARG A 86 -47.97 -19.05 55.60
C ARG A 86 -48.32 -20.50 55.27
N GLU A 87 -49.35 -21.05 55.91
CA GLU A 87 -49.80 -22.42 55.65
C GLU A 87 -50.18 -22.59 54.17
N LYS A 88 -50.94 -21.63 53.63
CA LYS A 88 -51.38 -21.64 52.24
C LYS A 88 -50.21 -21.44 51.26
N LEU A 89 -49.27 -20.54 51.55
CA LEU A 89 -48.06 -20.35 50.76
C LEU A 89 -47.19 -21.61 50.73
N HIS A 90 -46.99 -22.26 51.88
CA HIS A 90 -46.21 -23.51 51.94
C HIS A 90 -46.87 -24.61 51.09
N LYS A 91 -48.20 -24.74 51.15
CA LYS A 91 -48.93 -25.74 50.35
C LYS A 91 -48.85 -25.43 48.85
N TRP A 92 -48.97 -24.16 48.48
CA TRP A 92 -49.05 -23.71 47.09
C TRP A 92 -47.69 -23.62 46.39
N LEU A 93 -46.64 -23.28 47.13
CA LEU A 93 -45.29 -23.01 46.63
C LEU A 93 -44.27 -23.79 47.47
N PRO A 94 -44.20 -25.13 47.33
CA PRO A 94 -43.44 -26.00 48.21
C PRO A 94 -41.91 -25.86 48.09
N ARG A 95 -41.41 -25.09 47.12
CA ARG A 95 -39.96 -24.84 46.94
C ARG A 95 -39.38 -23.81 47.90
N MET A 96 -40.23 -23.06 48.63
CA MET A 96 -39.75 -22.14 49.67
C MET A 96 -39.36 -22.89 50.93
N ASN A 97 -38.23 -22.51 51.54
CA ASN A 97 -37.91 -22.96 52.89
C ASN A 97 -38.78 -22.24 53.94
N ALA A 98 -38.72 -22.70 55.19
CA ALA A 98 -39.55 -22.15 56.27
C ALA A 98 -39.33 -20.63 56.47
N ALA A 99 -38.09 -20.15 56.41
CA ALA A 99 -37.77 -18.73 56.60
C ALA A 99 -38.26 -17.86 55.43
N GLN A 100 -38.16 -18.36 54.19
CA GLN A 100 -38.69 -17.70 52.99
C GLN A 100 -40.20 -17.62 53.02
N CYS A 101 -40.87 -18.75 53.34
CA CYS A 101 -42.31 -18.80 53.45
C CYS A 101 -42.82 -17.82 54.53
N GLU A 102 -42.15 -17.77 55.68
CA GLU A 102 -42.43 -16.81 56.75
C GLU A 102 -42.24 -15.36 56.29
N ASN A 103 -41.12 -15.05 55.62
CA ASN A 103 -40.85 -13.70 55.12
C ASN A 103 -41.88 -13.24 54.07
N VAL A 104 -42.25 -14.11 53.13
CA VAL A 104 -43.26 -13.81 52.10
C VAL A 104 -44.64 -13.68 52.74
N ALA A 105 -44.99 -14.54 53.70
CA ALA A 105 -46.26 -14.47 54.41
C ALA A 105 -46.41 -13.14 55.16
N ASN A 106 -45.38 -12.72 55.88
CA ASN A 106 -45.37 -11.45 56.59
C ASN A 106 -45.45 -10.26 55.63
N ALA A 107 -44.69 -10.29 54.52
CA ALA A 107 -44.75 -9.24 53.51
C ALA A 107 -46.13 -9.11 52.86
N VAL A 108 -46.79 -10.23 52.53
CA VAL A 108 -48.14 -10.24 51.98
C VAL A 108 -49.16 -9.77 53.03
N PHE A 109 -49.00 -10.19 54.28
CA PHE A 109 -49.86 -9.74 55.38
C PHE A 109 -49.77 -8.23 55.61
N ASP A 110 -48.56 -7.66 55.61
CA ASP A 110 -48.35 -6.22 55.79
C ASP A 110 -49.06 -5.43 54.68
N VAL A 111 -48.85 -5.83 53.42
CA VAL A 111 -49.50 -5.19 52.26
C VAL A 111 -51.03 -5.29 52.32
N LEU A 112 -51.58 -6.45 52.71
CA LEU A 112 -53.04 -6.62 52.85
C LEU A 112 -53.59 -5.86 54.07
N SER A 113 -52.80 -5.72 55.14
CA SER A 113 -53.16 -4.95 56.33
C SER A 113 -53.19 -3.46 56.04
N ASP A 114 -52.23 -2.95 55.26
CA ASP A 114 -52.23 -1.56 54.79
C ASP A 114 -53.46 -1.26 53.91
N LEU A 115 -53.84 -2.19 53.03
CA LEU A 115 -55.08 -2.07 52.26
C LEU A 115 -56.33 -2.05 53.16
N LYS A 116 -56.35 -2.87 54.21
CA LYS A 116 -57.45 -2.88 55.18
C LYS A 116 -57.53 -1.53 55.92
N ASN A 117 -56.39 -1.01 56.36
CA ASN A 117 -56.28 0.28 57.04
C ASN A 117 -56.66 1.45 56.11
N ALA A 118 -56.42 1.31 54.80
CA ALA A 118 -56.89 2.23 53.77
C ALA A 118 -58.39 2.07 53.42
N GLY A 119 -59.15 1.27 54.19
CA GLY A 119 -60.60 1.14 54.08
C GLY A 119 -61.11 0.07 53.10
N LYS A 120 -60.27 -0.86 52.63
CA LYS A 120 -60.71 -1.97 51.77
C LYS A 120 -61.42 -3.07 52.56
N ASN A 121 -62.53 -3.57 52.01
CA ASN A 121 -63.30 -4.65 52.64
C ASN A 121 -62.66 -6.04 52.41
N GLU A 122 -63.10 -7.03 53.19
CA GLU A 122 -62.54 -8.38 53.19
C GLU A 122 -62.60 -9.09 51.83
N ASN A 123 -63.66 -8.87 51.04
CA ASN A 123 -63.78 -9.43 49.68
C ASN A 123 -62.73 -8.86 48.73
N MET A 124 -62.41 -7.57 48.84
CA MET A 124 -61.34 -6.95 48.05
C MET A 124 -59.97 -7.51 48.46
N LEU A 125 -59.70 -7.65 49.76
CA LEU A 125 -58.45 -8.24 50.26
C LEU A 125 -58.28 -9.69 49.78
N LYS A 126 -59.35 -10.48 49.84
CA LYS A 126 -59.39 -11.85 49.31
C LYS A 126 -59.05 -11.87 47.82
N ASN A 127 -59.63 -10.98 47.02
CA ASN A 127 -59.34 -10.92 45.59
C ASN A 127 -57.87 -10.56 45.30
N VAL A 128 -57.29 -9.62 46.07
CA VAL A 128 -55.87 -9.28 45.97
C VAL A 128 -55.00 -10.47 46.34
N TYR A 129 -55.31 -11.13 47.45
CA TYR A 129 -54.61 -12.31 47.91
C TYR A 129 -54.62 -13.44 46.85
N VAL A 130 -55.78 -13.76 46.28
CA VAL A 130 -55.88 -14.78 45.23
C VAL A 130 -55.05 -14.39 44.00
N LYS A 131 -55.08 -13.11 43.59
CA LYS A 131 -54.21 -12.63 42.51
C LYS A 131 -52.73 -12.82 42.83
N PHE A 132 -52.30 -12.49 44.04
CA PHE A 132 -50.92 -12.68 44.47
C PHE A 132 -50.53 -14.15 44.40
N MET A 133 -51.35 -15.04 44.96
CA MET A 133 -51.09 -16.48 44.91
C MET A 133 -50.97 -17.01 43.48
N CYS A 134 -51.85 -16.59 42.58
CA CYS A 134 -51.77 -16.96 41.17
C CYS A 134 -50.51 -16.40 40.49
N TRP A 135 -50.18 -15.12 40.69
CA TRP A 135 -48.98 -14.52 40.08
C TRP A 135 -47.68 -15.14 40.62
N LEU A 136 -47.61 -15.41 41.92
CA LEU A 136 -46.48 -16.10 42.53
C LEU A 136 -46.27 -17.48 41.91
N TYR A 137 -47.34 -18.23 41.63
CA TYR A 137 -47.24 -19.57 41.07
C TYR A 137 -47.00 -19.59 39.56
N TYR A 138 -47.76 -18.83 38.77
CA TYR A 138 -47.69 -18.91 37.31
C TYR A 138 -46.58 -18.06 36.69
N ARG A 139 -46.06 -17.04 37.40
CA ARG A 139 -45.08 -16.09 36.83
C ARG A 139 -43.79 -15.98 37.63
N LEU A 140 -43.82 -16.21 38.94
CA LEU A 140 -42.69 -15.91 39.83
C LEU A 140 -42.16 -17.13 40.60
N GLU A 141 -42.69 -18.33 40.35
CA GLU A 141 -42.34 -19.55 41.09
C GLU A 141 -40.83 -19.85 41.05
N ARG A 142 -40.20 -19.52 39.92
CA ARG A 142 -38.76 -19.71 39.74
C ARG A 142 -37.88 -18.83 40.65
N ILE A 143 -38.41 -17.78 41.29
CA ILE A 143 -37.63 -16.92 42.21
C ILE A 143 -38.04 -17.03 43.67
N VAL A 144 -39.16 -17.66 44.01
CA VAL A 144 -39.63 -17.66 45.41
C VAL A 144 -38.66 -18.34 46.37
N HIS A 145 -37.94 -19.37 45.89
CA HIS A 145 -36.91 -20.08 46.65
C HIS A 145 -35.57 -19.32 46.74
N LEU A 146 -35.45 -18.17 46.08
CA LEU A 146 -34.26 -17.31 46.11
C LEU A 146 -34.45 -16.07 47.00
N LEU A 147 -35.69 -15.76 47.40
CA LEU A 147 -36.01 -14.57 48.18
C LEU A 147 -35.24 -14.54 49.51
N GLY A 148 -34.61 -13.41 49.79
CA GLY A 148 -33.86 -13.19 51.03
C GLY A 148 -32.54 -13.98 51.15
N ASN A 149 -32.09 -14.67 50.11
CA ASN A 149 -30.77 -15.30 50.08
C ASN A 149 -29.66 -14.25 49.98
N GLU A 150 -28.40 -14.70 50.12
CA GLU A 150 -27.22 -13.83 49.98
C GLU A 150 -27.17 -13.12 48.62
N LYS A 151 -27.48 -13.86 47.55
CA LYS A 151 -27.65 -13.32 46.20
C LYS A 151 -29.13 -13.12 45.93
N LEU A 152 -29.61 -11.89 46.06
CA LEU A 152 -31.02 -11.56 45.89
C LEU A 152 -31.48 -11.75 44.43
N PRO A 153 -32.68 -12.32 44.20
CA PRO A 153 -33.29 -12.37 42.89
C PRO A 153 -33.61 -10.97 42.39
N LYS A 154 -33.62 -10.82 41.06
CA LYS A 154 -33.82 -9.55 40.37
C LYS A 154 -35.08 -9.57 39.53
N ILE A 155 -35.95 -8.58 39.72
CA ILE A 155 -37.09 -8.37 38.84
C ILE A 155 -36.80 -7.15 37.98
N LEU A 156 -36.90 -7.34 36.66
CA LEU A 156 -36.89 -6.27 35.68
C LEU A 156 -38.28 -6.17 35.07
N TYR A 157 -38.98 -5.08 35.33
CA TYR A 157 -40.35 -4.84 34.87
C TYR A 157 -40.36 -3.76 33.79
N GLU A 158 -40.94 -4.05 32.63
CA GLU A 158 -41.10 -3.13 31.51
C GLU A 158 -42.59 -2.76 31.36
N GLY A 159 -42.90 -1.48 31.60
CA GLY A 159 -44.22 -0.90 31.31
C GLY A 159 -44.86 -0.17 32.49
N ASP A 160 -46.09 0.30 32.27
CA ASP A 160 -46.86 1.00 33.28
C ASP A 160 -47.45 0.02 34.30
N VAL A 161 -46.91 0.04 35.52
CA VAL A 161 -47.37 -0.82 36.61
C VAL A 161 -48.77 -0.41 37.08
N SER A 162 -49.68 -1.36 37.23
CA SER A 162 -51.00 -1.14 37.87
C SER A 162 -50.90 -1.26 39.39
N ASN A 163 -51.93 -0.76 40.09
CA ASN A 163 -51.97 -0.77 41.56
C ASN A 163 -51.74 -2.17 42.15
N TYR A 164 -52.45 -3.20 41.68
CA TYR A 164 -52.28 -4.56 42.21
C TYR A 164 -50.90 -5.17 41.91
N GLU A 165 -50.30 -4.85 40.77
CA GLU A 165 -48.95 -5.30 40.42
C GLU A 165 -47.92 -4.64 41.32
N LEU A 166 -48.05 -3.33 41.56
CA LEU A 166 -47.15 -2.58 42.43
C LEU A 166 -47.18 -3.12 43.87
N LEU A 167 -48.37 -3.45 44.38
CA LEU A 167 -48.51 -4.05 45.71
C LEU A 167 -47.81 -5.42 45.81
N LEU A 168 -47.91 -6.27 44.78
CA LEU A 168 -47.18 -7.54 44.74
C LEU A 168 -45.67 -7.31 44.70
N LEU A 169 -45.20 -6.42 43.81
CA LEU A 169 -43.78 -6.11 43.67
C LEU A 169 -43.22 -5.52 44.97
N HIS A 170 -43.99 -4.68 45.66
CA HIS A 170 -43.61 -4.18 46.98
C HIS A 170 -43.47 -5.31 48.01
N ALA A 171 -44.44 -6.23 48.09
CA ALA A 171 -44.34 -7.41 48.95
C ALA A 171 -43.09 -8.26 48.63
N LEU A 172 -42.78 -8.48 47.35
CA LEU A 172 -41.60 -9.22 46.92
C LEU A 172 -40.30 -8.49 47.26
N ASN A 173 -40.28 -7.17 47.15
CA ASN A 173 -39.12 -6.36 47.50
C ASN A 173 -38.76 -6.57 48.98
N ILE A 174 -39.70 -6.32 49.89
CA ILE A 174 -39.47 -6.48 51.35
C ILE A 174 -39.29 -7.95 51.78
N ALA A 175 -39.78 -8.91 50.99
CA ALA A 175 -39.50 -10.34 51.19
C ALA A 175 -38.05 -10.73 50.80
N GLY A 176 -37.36 -9.90 50.01
CA GLY A 176 -35.94 -10.05 49.68
C GLY A 176 -35.66 -10.16 48.20
N CYS A 177 -36.09 -9.18 47.41
CA CYS A 177 -35.86 -9.10 45.96
C CYS A 177 -35.47 -7.67 45.56
N ASP A 178 -34.50 -7.52 44.66
CA ASP A 178 -34.27 -6.21 44.02
C ASP A 178 -35.17 -6.06 42.80
N ILE A 179 -35.73 -4.87 42.60
CA ILE A 179 -36.72 -4.61 41.55
C ILE A 179 -36.40 -3.30 40.83
N ILE A 180 -36.51 -3.33 39.50
CA ILE A 180 -36.42 -2.15 38.64
C ILE A 180 -37.65 -2.05 37.77
N LEU A 181 -38.28 -0.87 37.78
CA LEU A 181 -39.35 -0.50 36.85
C LEU A 181 -38.78 0.38 35.75
N LEU A 182 -38.90 -0.07 34.51
CA LEU A 182 -38.62 0.74 33.33
C LEU A 182 -39.91 1.41 32.87
N GLN A 183 -39.97 2.74 32.96
CA GLN A 183 -41.15 3.54 32.64
C GLN A 183 -40.83 4.49 31.47
N TYR A 184 -41.17 4.05 30.26
CA TYR A 184 -40.85 4.78 29.03
C TYR A 184 -41.62 6.10 28.90
N HIS A 185 -42.79 6.20 29.53
CA HIS A 185 -43.69 7.35 29.44
C HIS A 185 -43.67 8.25 30.69
N GLY A 186 -42.69 8.10 31.58
CA GLY A 186 -42.54 8.91 32.78
C GLY A 186 -43.24 8.36 34.04
N ASP A 187 -43.30 9.18 35.09
CA ASP A 187 -43.69 8.72 36.45
C ASP A 187 -45.21 8.76 36.72
N ASP A 188 -46.00 9.38 35.84
CA ASP A 188 -47.42 9.70 36.12
C ASP A 188 -48.27 8.46 36.40
N ALA A 189 -48.02 7.35 35.69
CA ALA A 189 -48.75 6.11 35.91
C ALA A 189 -48.44 5.49 37.28
N TYR A 190 -47.18 5.55 37.71
CA TYR A 190 -46.76 5.07 39.02
C TYR A 190 -47.34 5.93 40.15
N LEU A 191 -47.27 7.27 40.02
CA LEU A 191 -47.77 8.19 41.05
C LEU A 191 -49.30 8.11 41.24
N LYS A 192 -50.05 7.59 40.26
CA LYS A 192 -51.47 7.25 40.45
C LYS A 192 -51.68 6.03 41.36
N ALA A 193 -50.74 5.08 41.35
CA ALA A 193 -50.80 3.87 42.16
C ALA A 193 -50.21 4.09 43.58
N ASP A 194 -49.14 4.89 43.68
CA ASP A 194 -48.50 5.27 44.94
C ASP A 194 -48.19 6.79 44.96
N PRO A 195 -49.17 7.64 45.33
CA PRO A 195 -49.00 9.09 45.32
C PRO A 195 -47.91 9.61 46.25
N ALA A 196 -47.56 8.85 47.29
CA ALA A 196 -46.52 9.22 48.25
C ALA A 196 -45.12 8.75 47.82
N ALA A 197 -45.01 7.98 46.72
CA ALA A 197 -43.78 7.30 46.31
C ALA A 197 -43.12 6.51 47.46
N ALA A 198 -43.95 5.91 48.32
CA ALA A 198 -43.51 5.20 49.50
C ALA A 198 -42.96 3.81 49.18
N MET A 199 -43.28 3.19 48.04
CA MET A 199 -42.94 1.79 47.72
C MET A 199 -41.64 1.64 46.92
N SER A 200 -41.21 2.65 46.17
CA SER A 200 -39.96 2.64 45.40
C SER A 200 -39.34 4.03 45.26
N ASP A 201 -38.06 4.09 44.90
CA ASP A 201 -37.31 5.34 44.75
C ASP A 201 -37.11 5.70 43.28
N LEU A 202 -37.15 6.98 42.95
CA LEU A 202 -36.88 7.46 41.58
C LEU A 202 -35.37 7.57 41.37
N LEU A 203 -34.83 6.89 40.36
CA LEU A 203 -33.43 7.05 39.99
C LEU A 203 -33.21 8.46 39.43
N LYS A 204 -32.20 9.16 39.95
CA LYS A 204 -31.76 10.48 39.46
C LYS A 204 -30.27 10.47 39.19
N ILE A 205 -29.90 10.47 37.91
CA ILE A 205 -28.52 10.56 37.42
C ILE A 205 -28.44 11.78 36.47
N PRO A 206 -27.29 12.49 36.38
CA PRO A 206 -27.11 13.56 35.40
C PRO A 206 -27.38 13.12 33.96
N ASP A 207 -27.81 14.08 33.13
CA ASP A 207 -27.95 13.94 31.67
C ASP A 207 -28.88 12.81 31.17
N MET A 208 -29.84 12.39 31.99
CA MET A 208 -30.88 11.46 31.55
C MET A 208 -31.85 12.13 30.58
N GLN A 209 -32.08 11.47 29.44
CA GLN A 209 -33.08 11.85 28.44
C GLN A 209 -34.28 10.90 28.48
N PRO A 210 -35.43 11.22 27.87
CA PRO A 210 -36.49 10.23 27.69
C PRO A 210 -35.98 8.96 26.98
N PHE A 211 -36.63 7.81 27.23
CA PHE A 211 -36.28 6.58 26.52
C PHE A 211 -36.47 6.77 24.99
N PRO A 212 -35.56 6.23 24.16
CA PRO A 212 -35.72 6.25 22.71
C PRO A 212 -37.04 5.60 22.27
N PRO A 213 -37.69 6.10 21.20
CA PRO A 213 -38.99 5.58 20.75
C PRO A 213 -38.95 4.12 20.27
N ASP A 214 -37.77 3.62 19.90
CA ASP A 214 -37.51 2.25 19.45
C ASP A 214 -36.93 1.35 20.55
N PHE A 215 -36.82 1.85 21.79
CA PHE A 215 -36.30 1.07 22.91
C PHE A 215 -37.27 -0.05 23.31
N SER A 216 -36.73 -1.24 23.55
CA SER A 216 -37.48 -2.37 24.10
C SER A 216 -36.52 -3.38 24.74
N LEU A 217 -36.99 -4.18 25.69
CA LEU A 217 -36.20 -5.30 26.22
C LEU A 217 -35.89 -6.37 25.16
N LYS A 218 -36.70 -6.46 24.09
CA LYS A 218 -36.39 -7.28 22.91
C LYS A 218 -35.11 -6.81 22.20
N LYS A 219 -34.91 -5.50 22.05
CA LYS A 219 -33.68 -4.92 21.47
C LYS A 219 -32.47 -5.18 22.38
N ILE A 220 -32.62 -4.99 23.69
CA ILE A 220 -31.60 -5.35 24.69
C ILE A 220 -31.18 -6.82 24.56
N ARG A 221 -32.14 -7.73 24.37
CA ARG A 221 -31.84 -9.16 24.17
C ARG A 221 -31.08 -9.41 22.86
N GLN A 222 -31.41 -8.70 21.80
CA GLN A 222 -30.68 -8.78 20.53
C GLN A 222 -29.25 -8.23 20.69
N ASP A 223 -29.07 -7.12 21.37
CA ASP A 223 -27.77 -6.51 21.64
C ASP A 223 -26.88 -7.45 22.48
N ILE A 224 -27.45 -8.10 23.52
CA ILE A 224 -26.75 -9.12 24.31
C ILE A 224 -26.36 -10.31 23.42
N GLN A 225 -27.27 -10.82 22.60
CA GLN A 225 -26.98 -11.93 21.69
C GLN A 225 -25.88 -11.59 20.68
N GLN A 226 -25.93 -10.39 20.10
CA GLN A 226 -24.90 -9.91 19.18
C GLN A 226 -23.55 -9.75 19.90
N LYS A 227 -23.53 -9.18 21.11
CA LYS A 227 -22.31 -9.06 21.92
C LYS A 227 -21.72 -10.43 22.25
N MET A 228 -22.55 -11.38 22.67
CA MET A 228 -22.10 -12.76 22.94
C MET A 228 -21.58 -13.44 21.67
N GLN A 229 -22.24 -13.26 20.52
CA GLN A 229 -21.77 -13.78 19.24
C GLN A 229 -20.41 -13.18 18.85
N LEU A 230 -20.23 -11.86 19.01
CA LEU A 230 -18.96 -11.18 18.76
C LEU A 230 -17.86 -11.69 19.71
N GLU A 231 -18.14 -11.84 21.00
CA GLU A 231 -17.19 -12.40 21.97
C GLU A 231 -16.82 -13.85 21.63
N GLN A 232 -17.78 -14.66 21.17
CA GLN A 232 -17.51 -16.02 20.70
C GLN A 232 -16.61 -16.06 19.47
N LEU A 233 -16.73 -15.09 18.55
CA LEU A 233 -15.86 -15.01 17.37
C LEU A 233 -14.40 -14.80 17.76
N TYR A 234 -14.10 -14.04 18.80
CA TYR A 234 -12.73 -13.81 19.27
C TYR A 234 -12.08 -15.05 19.91
N GLY A 235 -12.88 -16.01 20.40
CA GLY A 235 -12.37 -17.25 20.98
C GLY A 235 -11.58 -17.04 22.29
N PRO A 236 -10.69 -17.99 22.66
CA PRO A 236 -9.92 -17.90 23.90
C PRO A 236 -8.93 -16.74 23.86
N LYS A 237 -8.95 -15.90 24.90
CA LYS A 237 -8.04 -14.74 25.01
C LYS A 237 -6.58 -15.22 25.13
N PRO A 238 -5.63 -14.59 24.40
CA PRO A 238 -4.20 -14.80 24.60
C PRO A 238 -3.77 -14.28 25.97
N GLU A 239 -2.69 -14.83 26.50
CA GLU A 239 -2.06 -14.42 27.75
C GLU A 239 -1.42 -13.03 27.64
N LYS A 240 -0.97 -12.64 26.43
CA LYS A 240 -0.34 -11.34 26.16
C LYS A 240 -1.16 -10.51 25.19
N SER A 241 -1.20 -9.21 25.45
CA SER A 241 -1.79 -8.21 24.55
C SER A 241 -0.71 -7.36 23.88
N PRO A 242 -0.96 -6.77 22.70
CA PRO A 242 -0.01 -5.85 22.07
C PRO A 242 0.15 -4.56 22.88
N CYS A 243 1.39 -4.11 23.05
CA CYS A 243 1.75 -2.78 23.51
C CYS A 243 2.64 -2.12 22.45
N THR A 244 1.99 -1.57 21.44
CA THR A 244 2.65 -1.02 20.24
C THR A 244 3.09 0.42 20.51
N ASN A 245 4.35 0.75 20.18
CA ASN A 245 4.95 2.09 20.22
C ASN A 245 5.06 2.78 21.60
N ALA A 246 4.46 2.26 22.67
CA ALA A 246 4.38 2.94 23.97
C ALA A 246 5.74 3.20 24.66
N TRP A 247 6.78 2.43 24.31
CA TRP A 247 8.12 2.51 24.89
C TRP A 247 9.11 3.28 24.02
N CYS A 248 8.69 3.67 22.82
CA CYS A 248 9.57 4.20 21.79
C CYS A 248 9.96 5.66 22.07
N SER A 249 11.20 6.00 21.77
CA SER A 249 11.75 7.35 21.96
C SER A 249 11.31 8.34 20.88
N GLY A 250 10.81 7.82 19.75
CA GLY A 250 10.41 8.59 18.57
C GLY A 250 11.48 8.60 17.47
N LYS A 251 12.63 7.96 17.70
CA LYS A 251 13.68 7.75 16.70
C LYS A 251 13.59 6.34 16.14
N ILE A 252 12.89 6.19 15.01
CA ILE A 252 12.54 4.90 14.40
C ILE A 252 13.74 3.94 14.29
N LEU A 253 14.88 4.39 13.76
CA LEU A 253 16.04 3.53 13.52
C LEU A 253 16.74 3.08 14.82
N GLU A 254 16.77 3.92 15.85
CA GLU A 254 17.32 3.58 17.17
C GLU A 254 16.37 2.66 17.95
N ASP A 255 15.07 2.97 17.91
CA ASP A 255 14.02 2.20 18.59
C ASP A 255 14.01 0.75 18.07
N MET A 256 14.12 0.54 16.74
CA MET A 256 14.17 -0.81 16.14
C MET A 256 15.35 -1.66 16.60
N ARG A 257 16.48 -1.05 16.99
CA ARG A 257 17.68 -1.73 17.51
C ARG A 257 17.57 -2.04 19.01
N THR A 258 16.54 -1.55 19.69
CA THR A 258 16.37 -1.77 21.13
C THR A 258 15.95 -3.21 21.42
N VAL A 259 16.73 -3.90 22.26
CA VAL A 259 16.47 -5.28 22.70
C VAL A 259 15.20 -5.37 23.55
N TYR A 260 14.49 -6.49 23.45
CA TYR A 260 13.19 -6.69 24.09
C TYR A 260 13.17 -6.38 25.60
N GLN A 261 14.21 -6.77 26.34
CA GLN A 261 14.30 -6.58 27.79
C GLN A 261 14.28 -5.10 28.22
N LYS A 262 14.62 -4.17 27.31
CA LYS A 262 14.61 -2.73 27.58
C LYS A 262 13.29 -2.04 27.19
N ARG A 263 12.38 -2.76 26.52
CA ARG A 263 11.12 -2.20 26.01
C ARG A 263 10.02 -2.13 27.08
N GLY A 264 10.05 -3.03 28.07
CA GLY A 264 9.13 -3.00 29.19
C GLY A 264 9.20 -4.25 30.07
N THR A 265 8.57 -4.18 31.24
CA THR A 265 8.64 -5.21 32.29
C THR A 265 7.29 -5.85 32.62
N ASP A 266 6.18 -5.30 32.15
CA ASP A 266 4.86 -5.88 32.40
C ASP A 266 4.64 -7.13 31.54
N ASN A 267 4.50 -8.28 32.20
CA ASN A 267 4.29 -9.58 31.58
C ASN A 267 2.92 -9.73 30.92
N ARG A 268 1.97 -8.79 31.04
CA ARG A 268 0.69 -8.85 30.33
C ARG A 268 0.81 -8.43 28.87
N PHE A 269 1.94 -7.84 28.46
CA PHE A 269 2.11 -7.27 27.13
C PHE A 269 3.31 -7.84 26.39
N PHE A 270 3.21 -7.86 25.06
CA PHE A 270 4.39 -7.90 24.20
C PHE A 270 4.62 -6.51 23.62
N TYR A 271 5.88 -6.08 23.58
CA TYR A 271 6.27 -4.74 23.16
C TYR A 271 6.80 -4.78 21.73
N ASN A 272 5.98 -4.30 20.79
CA ASN A 272 6.32 -4.23 19.37
C ASN A 272 6.29 -2.78 18.85
N CYS A 273 6.81 -2.60 17.64
CA CYS A 273 6.79 -1.34 16.92
C CYS A 273 5.88 -1.39 15.70
N PHE A 274 5.26 -0.26 15.38
CA PHE A 274 4.58 -0.04 14.10
C PHE A 274 4.86 1.37 13.58
N PHE A 275 5.76 1.46 12.59
CA PHE A 275 6.33 2.72 12.14
C PHE A 275 6.20 2.95 10.64
N ARG A 276 6.00 4.22 10.29
CA ARG A 276 6.21 4.75 8.94
C ARG A 276 7.24 5.87 8.97
N MET A 277 8.23 5.77 8.11
CA MET A 277 9.16 6.87 7.84
C MET A 277 8.97 7.34 6.40
N THR A 278 8.62 8.62 6.24
CA THR A 278 8.37 9.24 4.93
C THR A 278 9.41 10.33 4.68
N GLY A 279 10.10 10.26 3.55
CA GLY A 279 11.31 11.04 3.30
C GLY A 279 12.52 10.46 4.04
N VAL A 280 13.65 11.16 3.97
CA VAL A 280 14.92 10.79 4.62
C VAL A 280 15.43 11.93 5.48
N GLU A 281 16.06 11.63 6.62
CA GLU A 281 16.63 12.66 7.50
C GLU A 281 17.90 13.27 6.87
N ASP A 282 18.78 12.42 6.35
CA ASP A 282 19.97 12.80 5.59
C ASP A 282 20.15 11.85 4.39
N LYS A 283 20.16 12.42 3.18
CA LYS A 283 20.36 11.69 1.91
C LYS A 283 21.67 10.90 1.88
N LEU A 284 22.70 11.35 2.59
CA LEU A 284 24.05 10.78 2.57
C LEU A 284 24.20 9.57 3.51
N THR A 285 23.59 9.64 4.69
CA THR A 285 23.74 8.59 5.71
C THR A 285 22.62 7.56 5.68
N TYR A 286 21.46 7.89 5.08
CA TYR A 286 20.26 7.06 5.17
C TYR A 286 20.47 5.57 4.81
N GLN A 287 21.09 5.26 3.66
CA GLN A 287 21.33 3.87 3.27
C GLN A 287 22.31 3.15 4.21
N ASN A 288 23.32 3.87 4.74
CA ASN A 288 24.24 3.33 5.73
C ASN A 288 23.51 3.03 7.04
N GLU A 289 22.64 3.93 7.50
CA GLU A 289 21.91 3.76 8.75
C GLU A 289 20.90 2.60 8.68
N LEU A 290 20.24 2.41 7.53
CA LEU A 290 19.40 1.23 7.27
C LEU A 290 20.22 -0.06 7.26
N PHE A 291 21.40 -0.05 6.61
CA PHE A 291 22.29 -1.21 6.58
C PHE A 291 22.82 -1.57 7.97
N HIS A 292 23.24 -0.58 8.77
CA HIS A 292 23.63 -0.79 10.15
C HIS A 292 22.48 -1.33 11.00
N MET A 293 21.26 -0.81 10.83
CA MET A 293 20.08 -1.33 11.51
C MET A 293 19.82 -2.80 11.14
N TYR A 294 19.92 -3.16 9.86
CA TYR A 294 19.79 -4.54 9.40
C TYR A 294 20.83 -5.46 10.03
N HIS A 295 22.09 -5.04 10.04
CA HIS A 295 23.18 -5.81 10.63
C HIS A 295 22.98 -6.01 12.14
N ASP A 296 22.57 -4.96 12.87
CA ASP A 296 22.29 -5.02 14.30
C ASP A 296 21.13 -6.00 14.61
N ILE A 297 20.04 -5.95 13.83
CA ILE A 297 18.90 -6.87 13.97
C ILE A 297 19.32 -8.32 13.70
N LYS A 298 20.15 -8.53 12.68
CA LYS A 298 20.69 -9.86 12.33
C LYS A 298 21.62 -10.40 13.40
N ALA A 299 22.47 -9.55 13.99
CA ALA A 299 23.34 -9.91 15.10
C ALA A 299 22.55 -10.34 16.35
N MET A 300 21.36 -9.76 16.57
CA MET A 300 20.44 -10.18 17.64
C MET A 300 19.71 -11.51 17.35
N SER A 301 20.00 -12.17 16.22
CA SER A 301 19.37 -13.44 15.81
C SER A 301 17.83 -13.37 15.72
N ARG A 302 17.30 -12.19 15.37
CA ARG A 302 15.86 -11.98 15.19
C ARG A 302 15.44 -12.45 13.79
N SER A 303 14.30 -13.12 13.74
CA SER A 303 13.63 -13.48 12.48
C SER A 303 13.19 -12.20 11.76
N MET A 304 13.57 -12.05 10.49
CA MET A 304 13.32 -10.83 9.71
C MET A 304 12.87 -11.15 8.28
N VAL A 305 11.89 -10.40 7.81
CA VAL A 305 11.41 -10.42 6.42
C VAL A 305 11.52 -9.01 5.85
N ILE A 306 12.03 -8.90 4.62
CA ILE A 306 12.18 -7.65 3.89
C ILE A 306 11.38 -7.76 2.60
N VAL A 307 10.55 -6.75 2.33
CA VAL A 307 9.80 -6.60 1.09
C VAL A 307 10.22 -5.31 0.41
N ASN A 308 10.54 -5.40 -0.88
CA ASN A 308 10.95 -4.27 -1.71
C ASN A 308 9.87 -3.97 -2.76
N ALA A 309 9.63 -2.68 -3.01
CA ALA A 309 8.71 -2.10 -3.98
C ALA A 309 7.21 -2.40 -3.75
N SER A 310 6.80 -3.67 -3.73
CA SER A 310 5.41 -4.08 -3.54
C SER A 310 5.28 -5.52 -3.04
N ILE A 311 4.17 -5.87 -2.38
CA ILE A 311 3.85 -7.26 -2.06
C ILE A 311 3.13 -7.86 -3.26
N ALA A 312 3.76 -8.82 -3.94
CA ALA A 312 3.15 -9.49 -5.08
C ALA A 312 1.78 -10.10 -4.71
N PRO A 313 0.74 -9.92 -5.56
CA PRO A 313 -0.59 -10.47 -5.28
C PRO A 313 -0.53 -12.00 -5.14
N PRO A 314 -1.47 -12.62 -4.39
CA PRO A 314 -1.54 -14.07 -4.26
C PRO A 314 -1.70 -14.76 -5.62
N ALA A 315 -0.89 -15.79 -5.86
CA ALA A 315 -1.03 -16.63 -7.04
C ALA A 315 -2.32 -17.47 -6.95
N PRO A 316 -2.91 -17.91 -8.09
CA PRO A 316 -4.11 -18.75 -8.09
C PRO A 316 -3.98 -19.99 -7.20
N THR A 317 -2.79 -20.62 -7.20
CA THR A 317 -2.48 -21.78 -6.37
C THR A 317 -2.48 -21.48 -4.86
N GLU A 318 -2.08 -20.27 -4.46
CA GLU A 318 -2.15 -19.84 -3.06
C GLU A 318 -3.60 -19.65 -2.61
N ILE A 319 -4.42 -19.05 -3.49
CA ILE A 319 -5.85 -18.80 -3.25
C ILE A 319 -6.62 -20.12 -3.12
N ASP A 320 -6.37 -21.08 -4.01
CA ASP A 320 -7.03 -22.39 -3.99
C ASP A 320 -6.64 -23.24 -2.76
N SER A 321 -5.51 -22.93 -2.13
CA SER A 321 -5.07 -23.62 -0.92
C SER A 321 -5.85 -23.24 0.34
N ILE A 322 -6.68 -22.20 0.28
CA ILE A 322 -7.52 -21.75 1.39
C ILE A 322 -8.93 -22.34 1.25
N PRO A 323 -9.40 -23.14 2.21
CA PRO A 323 -10.74 -23.70 2.16
C PRO A 323 -11.78 -22.58 2.30
N ARG A 324 -12.70 -22.49 1.35
CA ARG A 324 -13.77 -21.48 1.33
C ARG A 324 -15.14 -22.11 1.10
N LYS A 325 -16.16 -21.50 1.69
CA LYS A 325 -17.58 -21.88 1.54
C LYS A 325 -18.39 -20.68 1.03
N ASN A 326 -19.66 -20.92 0.72
CA ASN A 326 -20.60 -19.83 0.48
C ASN A 326 -21.03 -19.25 1.83
N TYR A 327 -20.66 -17.99 2.08
CA TYR A 327 -20.93 -17.28 3.33
C TYR A 327 -22.17 -16.40 3.19
N GLN A 328 -23.11 -16.50 4.14
CA GLN A 328 -24.31 -15.65 4.15
C GLN A 328 -24.10 -14.31 4.87
N ASN A 329 -23.15 -14.26 5.80
CA ASN A 329 -22.82 -13.07 6.57
C ASN A 329 -21.33 -13.04 6.93
N ALA A 330 -20.84 -11.87 7.34
CA ALA A 330 -19.44 -11.64 7.70
C ALA A 330 -18.98 -12.48 8.91
N GLN A 331 -19.87 -12.74 9.87
CA GLN A 331 -19.54 -13.49 11.08
C GLN A 331 -19.18 -14.96 10.75
N GLN A 332 -19.98 -15.60 9.89
CA GLN A 332 -19.74 -16.97 9.42
C GLN A 332 -18.41 -17.07 8.66
N LEU A 333 -18.11 -16.07 7.82
CA LEU A 333 -16.85 -15.97 7.08
C LEU A 333 -15.66 -15.88 8.02
N ILE A 334 -15.69 -14.96 8.98
CA ILE A 334 -14.61 -14.74 9.94
C ILE A 334 -14.37 -16.00 10.78
N GLN A 335 -15.44 -16.67 11.22
CA GLN A 335 -15.35 -17.90 12.02
C GLN A 335 -14.69 -19.06 11.25
N ASP A 336 -15.07 -19.27 9.98
CA ASP A 336 -14.56 -20.36 9.15
C ASP A 336 -13.09 -20.11 8.75
N LEU A 337 -12.76 -18.89 8.34
CA LEU A 337 -11.40 -18.54 7.89
C LEU A 337 -10.40 -18.43 9.05
N SER A 338 -10.82 -17.99 10.24
CA SER A 338 -9.93 -17.96 11.42
C SER A 338 -9.52 -19.36 11.88
N ALA A 339 -10.33 -20.39 11.60
CA ALA A 339 -9.99 -21.78 11.92
C ALA A 339 -8.75 -22.29 11.16
N VAL A 340 -8.41 -21.67 10.02
CA VAL A 340 -7.25 -22.03 9.20
C VAL A 340 -5.94 -21.89 9.97
N PHE A 341 -5.85 -20.96 10.94
CA PHE A 341 -4.63 -20.80 11.76
C PHE A 341 -4.28 -22.04 12.59
N LYS A 342 -5.26 -22.87 12.98
CA LYS A 342 -5.03 -24.14 13.70
C LYS A 342 -4.18 -25.13 12.89
N THR A 343 -4.28 -25.06 11.56
CA THR A 343 -3.55 -25.95 10.65
C THR A 343 -2.19 -25.37 10.29
N ILE A 344 -2.07 -24.04 10.33
CA ILE A 344 -0.89 -23.31 9.86
C ILE A 344 0.16 -23.15 10.96
N VAL A 345 -0.26 -22.91 12.21
CA VAL A 345 0.65 -22.59 13.32
C VAL A 345 0.52 -23.63 14.44
N PRO A 346 1.62 -24.32 14.82
CA PRO A 346 1.58 -25.34 15.87
C PRO A 346 1.58 -24.77 17.29
N GLU A 347 2.13 -23.58 17.49
CA GLU A 347 2.23 -22.95 18.82
C GLU A 347 0.90 -22.32 19.23
N GLN A 348 0.32 -22.83 20.34
CA GLN A 348 -1.04 -22.48 20.75
C GLN A 348 -1.20 -20.99 21.11
N GLU A 349 -0.19 -20.40 21.75
CA GLU A 349 -0.28 -19.00 22.18
C GLU A 349 -0.24 -18.03 21.00
N LEU A 350 0.66 -18.29 20.03
CA LEU A 350 0.70 -17.53 18.78
C LEU A 350 -0.60 -17.71 17.98
N GLN A 351 -1.18 -18.92 17.98
CA GLN A 351 -2.46 -19.19 17.33
C GLN A 351 -3.60 -18.34 17.90
N LYS A 352 -3.67 -18.16 19.24
CA LYS A 352 -4.67 -17.28 19.88
C LYS A 352 -4.47 -15.81 19.47
N MET A 353 -3.22 -15.34 19.45
CA MET A 353 -2.89 -13.97 19.02
C MET A 353 -3.28 -13.73 17.56
N LEU A 354 -2.96 -14.67 16.66
CA LEU A 354 -3.34 -14.61 15.25
C LEU A 354 -4.85 -14.57 15.05
N HIS A 355 -5.56 -15.47 15.74
CA HIS A 355 -7.01 -15.51 15.71
C HIS A 355 -7.61 -14.17 16.15
N GLN A 356 -7.19 -13.64 17.29
CA GLN A 356 -7.70 -12.37 17.80
C GLN A 356 -7.37 -11.19 16.87
N ALA A 357 -6.13 -11.10 16.38
CA ALA A 357 -5.71 -10.05 15.45
C ALA A 357 -6.52 -10.09 14.16
N PHE A 358 -6.70 -11.27 13.57
CA PHE A 358 -7.45 -11.47 12.33
C PHE A 358 -8.93 -11.11 12.48
N VAL A 359 -9.58 -11.60 13.54
CA VAL A 359 -10.98 -11.27 13.84
C VAL A 359 -11.14 -9.76 14.05
N SER A 360 -10.23 -9.13 14.81
CA SER A 360 -10.30 -7.69 15.08
C SER A 360 -10.25 -6.84 13.81
N ILE A 361 -9.38 -7.19 12.87
CA ILE A 361 -9.19 -6.44 11.63
C ILE A 361 -10.36 -6.64 10.68
N LEU A 362 -10.85 -7.87 10.53
CA LEU A 362 -11.98 -8.12 9.64
C LEU A 362 -13.28 -7.50 10.17
N LEU A 363 -13.50 -7.47 11.49
CA LEU A 363 -14.64 -6.77 12.07
C LEU A 363 -14.54 -5.25 11.86
N GLU A 364 -13.35 -4.67 12.00
CA GLU A 364 -13.12 -3.26 11.70
C GLU A 364 -13.39 -2.95 10.23
N GLU A 365 -12.90 -3.78 9.30
CA GLU A 365 -13.16 -3.59 7.87
C GLU A 365 -14.64 -3.79 7.51
N ASN A 366 -15.33 -4.75 8.14
CA ASN A 366 -16.78 -4.92 7.93
C ASN A 366 -17.59 -3.72 8.42
N SER A 367 -17.11 -2.99 9.43
CA SER A 367 -17.76 -1.76 9.89
C SER A 367 -17.68 -0.61 8.88
N LYS A 368 -16.72 -0.66 7.94
CA LYS A 368 -16.52 0.33 6.86
C LYS A 368 -17.28 -0.04 5.59
N ASP A 369 -17.29 -1.32 5.22
CA ASP A 369 -17.96 -1.86 4.02
C ASP A 369 -18.59 -3.22 4.36
N ASP A 370 -19.93 -3.30 4.31
CA ASP A 370 -20.71 -4.52 4.66
C ASP A 370 -20.77 -5.55 3.51
N ASN A 371 -19.94 -5.37 2.47
CA ASN A 371 -19.86 -6.30 1.36
C ASN A 371 -19.04 -7.56 1.70
N VAL A 372 -19.76 -8.66 1.99
CA VAL A 372 -19.19 -9.97 2.34
C VAL A 372 -18.17 -10.49 1.31
N ASN A 373 -18.39 -10.27 0.00
CA ASN A 373 -17.46 -10.74 -1.04
C ASN A 373 -16.15 -9.94 -1.06
N ARG A 374 -16.21 -8.63 -0.80
CA ARG A 374 -15.00 -7.81 -0.66
C ARG A 374 -14.22 -8.18 0.59
N LEU A 375 -14.93 -8.39 1.71
CA LEU A 375 -14.34 -8.87 2.96
C LEU A 375 -13.67 -10.25 2.77
N LEU A 376 -14.30 -11.15 2.01
CA LEU A 376 -13.74 -12.45 1.63
C LEU A 376 -12.40 -12.30 0.91
N ASN A 377 -12.34 -11.43 -0.10
CA ASN A 377 -11.11 -11.19 -0.85
C ASN A 377 -10.01 -10.62 0.06
N LYS A 378 -10.33 -9.64 0.93
CA LYS A 378 -9.40 -9.09 1.93
C LYS A 378 -8.87 -10.19 2.86
N ALA A 379 -9.76 -11.03 3.38
CA ALA A 379 -9.41 -12.14 4.28
C ALA A 379 -8.50 -13.19 3.60
N ILE A 380 -8.80 -13.55 2.35
CA ILE A 380 -7.97 -14.48 1.54
C ILE A 380 -6.57 -13.89 1.32
N TYR A 381 -6.47 -12.61 0.94
CA TYR A 381 -5.16 -11.95 0.75
C TYR A 381 -4.31 -11.99 2.02
N LEU A 382 -4.90 -11.65 3.18
CA LEU A 382 -4.22 -11.72 4.47
C LEU A 382 -3.70 -13.13 4.78
N LEU A 383 -4.53 -14.16 4.57
CA LEU A 383 -4.15 -15.55 4.83
C LEU A 383 -3.07 -16.05 3.86
N CYS A 384 -3.17 -15.73 2.57
CA CYS A 384 -2.16 -16.09 1.58
C CYS A 384 -0.80 -15.46 1.92
N TRP A 385 -0.77 -14.15 2.16
CA TRP A 385 0.47 -13.46 2.52
C TRP A 385 1.01 -13.89 3.87
N PHE A 386 0.14 -14.14 4.85
CA PHE A 386 0.58 -14.73 6.11
C PHE A 386 1.25 -16.09 5.88
N LYS A 387 0.62 -16.99 5.10
CA LYS A 387 1.18 -18.31 4.76
C LYS A 387 2.53 -18.22 4.02
N ARG A 388 2.73 -17.16 3.24
CA ARG A 388 3.98 -16.87 2.53
C ARG A 388 5.11 -16.49 3.47
N TYR A 389 4.85 -15.60 4.43
CA TYR A 389 5.90 -15.03 5.31
C TYR A 389 6.01 -15.70 6.69
N GLN A 390 5.06 -16.57 7.06
CA GLN A 390 5.01 -17.18 8.39
C GLN A 390 6.27 -17.99 8.76
N ARG A 391 6.89 -18.67 7.81
CA ARG A 391 8.06 -19.52 8.08
C ARG A 391 9.24 -18.64 8.48
N ASP A 392 9.43 -17.54 7.77
CA ASP A 392 10.55 -16.63 8.01
C ASP A 392 10.32 -15.81 9.27
N LEU A 393 9.07 -15.38 9.53
CA LEU A 393 8.70 -14.62 10.72
C LEU A 393 8.63 -15.48 11.99
N PHE A 394 8.06 -16.69 11.95
CA PHE A 394 7.68 -17.45 13.15
C PHE A 394 8.33 -18.84 13.26
N SER A 395 9.34 -19.17 12.45
CA SER A 395 10.07 -20.44 12.62
C SER A 395 10.70 -20.54 14.02
N GLY A 396 10.36 -21.63 14.73
CA GLY A 396 10.78 -21.89 16.10
C GLY A 396 10.35 -20.81 17.09
N TRP A 397 9.27 -20.09 16.82
CA TRP A 397 8.81 -19.00 17.67
C TRP A 397 8.43 -19.50 19.07
N LYS A 398 8.98 -18.83 20.08
CA LYS A 398 8.58 -18.92 21.49
C LYS A 398 8.71 -17.54 22.09
N TYR A 399 7.78 -17.16 22.97
CA TYR A 399 7.89 -15.93 23.73
C TYR A 399 9.21 -15.90 24.54
N PRO A 400 9.95 -14.77 24.61
CA PRO A 400 9.61 -13.41 24.17
C PRO A 400 10.20 -13.01 22.79
N LYS A 401 10.36 -13.95 21.84
CA LYS A 401 10.90 -13.63 20.52
C LYS A 401 9.95 -12.69 19.74
N ILE A 402 10.44 -11.52 19.35
CA ILE A 402 9.72 -10.56 18.48
C ILE A 402 10.41 -10.54 17.12
N SER A 403 9.67 -10.78 16.05
CA SER A 403 10.20 -10.81 14.68
C SER A 403 10.18 -9.41 14.06
N VAL A 404 10.75 -9.24 12.86
CA VAL A 404 10.83 -7.94 12.17
C VAL A 404 10.29 -8.08 10.76
N PHE A 405 9.42 -7.15 10.36
CA PHE A 405 8.93 -7.01 9.00
C PHE A 405 9.28 -5.61 8.49
N ILE A 406 10.08 -5.54 7.43
CA ILE A 406 10.51 -4.29 6.79
C ILE A 406 9.86 -4.21 5.42
N TYR A 407 9.22 -3.08 5.14
CA TYR A 407 8.66 -2.79 3.83
C TYR A 407 9.27 -1.51 3.25
N MET A 408 10.08 -1.65 2.20
CA MET A 408 10.65 -0.56 1.41
C MET A 408 9.78 -0.23 0.19
N GLY A 409 9.29 1.00 0.08
CA GLY A 409 8.50 1.48 -1.07
C GLY A 409 7.09 1.97 -0.73
N GLY A 410 6.61 1.69 0.49
CA GLY A 410 5.29 2.11 0.99
C GLY A 410 4.13 1.31 0.42
N CYS A 411 3.06 1.17 1.21
CA CYS A 411 1.86 0.43 0.81
C CYS A 411 1.13 1.14 -0.34
N GLN A 412 1.02 0.48 -1.48
CA GLN A 412 0.37 0.99 -2.70
C GLN A 412 -1.12 0.62 -2.75
N THR A 413 -1.51 -0.48 -2.09
CA THR A 413 -2.90 -0.98 -2.12
C THR A 413 -3.50 -1.11 -0.71
N GLU A 414 -4.83 -1.05 -0.62
CA GLU A 414 -5.55 -1.29 0.65
C GLU A 414 -5.22 -2.66 1.24
N TYR A 415 -4.99 -3.68 0.41
CA TYR A 415 -4.61 -5.02 0.88
C TYR A 415 -3.27 -4.98 1.62
N GLU A 416 -2.25 -4.34 1.04
CA GLU A 416 -0.93 -4.20 1.65
C GLU A 416 -0.99 -3.45 2.98
N ALA A 417 -1.75 -2.34 3.01
CA ALA A 417 -2.00 -1.60 4.23
C ALA A 417 -2.66 -2.49 5.29
N LEU A 418 -3.69 -3.25 4.92
CA LEU A 418 -4.38 -4.18 5.82
C LEU A 418 -3.45 -5.26 6.38
N PHE A 419 -2.53 -5.78 5.56
CA PHE A 419 -1.57 -6.78 5.97
C PHE A 419 -0.53 -6.23 6.96
N CYS A 420 -0.04 -5.00 6.74
CA CYS A 420 0.86 -4.36 7.69
C CYS A 420 0.17 -4.11 9.05
N ARG A 421 -1.10 -3.67 9.03
CA ARG A 421 -1.91 -3.50 10.23
C ARG A 421 -2.14 -4.83 10.96
N PHE A 422 -2.31 -5.92 10.22
CA PHE A 422 -2.41 -7.27 10.77
C PHE A 422 -1.13 -7.71 11.47
N LEU A 423 0.02 -7.53 10.82
CA LEU A 423 1.32 -7.85 11.44
C LEU A 423 1.60 -6.98 12.68
N ALA A 424 1.17 -5.72 12.68
CA ALA A 424 1.36 -4.81 13.82
C ALA A 424 0.58 -5.23 15.07
N LYS A 425 -0.44 -6.09 14.95
CA LYS A 425 -1.16 -6.67 16.10
C LYS A 425 -0.54 -7.97 16.62
N LEU A 426 0.58 -8.41 16.04
CA LEU A 426 1.30 -9.64 16.38
C LEU A 426 2.66 -9.31 17.01
N PRO A 427 3.39 -10.29 17.58
CA PRO A 427 4.76 -10.10 18.08
C PRO A 427 5.78 -9.89 16.94
N VAL A 428 5.57 -8.85 16.14
CA VAL A 428 6.37 -8.43 14.99
C VAL A 428 6.54 -6.90 15.06
N ASP A 429 7.79 -6.45 14.94
CA ASP A 429 8.11 -5.05 14.67
C ASP A 429 7.89 -4.77 13.18
N VAL A 430 7.01 -3.85 12.85
CA VAL A 430 6.66 -3.49 11.46
C VAL A 430 7.21 -2.10 11.15
N ALA A 431 8.14 -2.01 10.21
CA ALA A 431 8.74 -0.75 9.78
C ALA A 431 8.53 -0.54 8.27
N ILE A 432 7.97 0.62 7.90
CA ILE A 432 7.65 0.97 6.52
C ILE A 432 8.44 2.20 6.13
N PHE A 433 9.29 2.04 5.12
CA PHE A 433 10.18 3.09 4.62
C PHE A 433 9.68 3.59 3.27
N VAL A 434 9.39 4.89 3.19
CA VAL A 434 8.94 5.58 1.98
C VAL A 434 9.89 6.76 1.71
N PRO A 435 11.13 6.48 1.24
CA PRO A 435 12.15 7.52 1.10
C PRO A 435 11.86 8.48 -0.06
N ASP A 436 11.13 8.04 -1.08
CA ASP A 436 10.72 8.88 -2.21
C ASP A 436 9.38 9.56 -1.91
N LEU A 437 9.41 10.88 -1.69
CA LEU A 437 8.22 11.70 -1.41
C LEU A 437 7.24 11.77 -2.60
N ASN A 438 7.66 11.37 -3.80
CA ASN A 438 6.75 11.27 -4.96
C ASN A 438 5.87 10.01 -4.90
N LYS A 439 6.21 9.02 -4.06
CA LYS A 439 5.40 7.82 -3.88
C LYS A 439 4.38 8.03 -2.76
N GLN A 440 3.12 7.75 -3.06
CA GLN A 440 2.07 7.77 -2.06
C GLN A 440 2.01 6.43 -1.30
N CYS A 441 1.68 6.49 -0.02
CA CYS A 441 1.48 5.32 0.84
C CYS A 441 0.08 5.41 1.46
N CYS A 442 -0.80 4.48 1.12
CA CYS A 442 -2.22 4.51 1.51
C CYS A 442 -2.47 4.01 2.94
N LEU A 443 -1.42 3.57 3.65
CA LEU A 443 -1.55 3.07 5.02
C LEU A 443 -1.99 4.17 5.99
N SER A 444 -3.02 3.88 6.78
CA SER A 444 -3.47 4.71 7.90
C SER A 444 -3.93 3.82 9.04
N ASP A 445 -3.44 4.06 10.25
CA ASP A 445 -3.87 3.36 11.46
C ASP A 445 -3.65 4.26 12.69
N PRO A 446 -4.56 4.28 13.67
CA PRO A 446 -4.39 5.08 14.89
C PRO A 446 -3.15 4.74 15.72
N THR A 447 -2.63 3.51 15.60
CA THR A 447 -1.45 3.04 16.32
C THR A 447 -0.15 3.26 15.55
N LEU A 448 -0.22 3.68 14.27
CA LEU A 448 0.95 3.94 13.44
C LEU A 448 1.66 5.21 13.93
N PHE A 449 2.93 5.07 14.29
CA PHE A 449 3.77 6.24 14.54
C PHE A 449 4.50 6.64 13.24
N GLU A 450 4.37 7.92 12.88
CA GLU A 450 4.85 8.45 11.61
C GLU A 450 5.91 9.54 11.83
N SER A 451 7.07 9.38 11.17
CA SER A 451 8.08 10.43 11.05
C SER A 451 8.13 10.92 9.60
N ARG A 452 8.00 12.23 9.41
CA ARG A 452 8.08 12.89 8.10
C ARG A 452 9.30 13.78 8.02
N PHE A 453 10.08 13.58 6.98
CA PHE A 453 11.24 14.40 6.63
C PHE A 453 11.02 15.12 5.30
N SER A 454 11.71 16.25 5.11
CA SER A 454 11.58 17.10 3.92
C SER A 454 12.35 16.58 2.71
N GLU A 455 13.41 15.80 2.93
CA GLU A 455 14.27 15.30 1.86
C GLU A 455 13.69 14.03 1.23
N SER A 456 13.75 13.96 -0.11
CA SER A 456 13.32 12.80 -0.89
C SER A 456 14.53 12.07 -1.47
N LEU A 457 14.53 10.73 -1.44
CA LEU A 457 15.55 9.90 -2.05
C LEU A 457 14.91 8.72 -2.79
N ASN A 458 15.22 8.58 -4.08
CA ASN A 458 14.75 7.45 -4.88
C ASN A 458 15.58 6.20 -4.55
N VAL A 459 15.03 5.35 -3.68
CA VAL A 459 15.59 4.06 -3.30
C VAL A 459 14.47 3.03 -3.33
N ASP A 460 14.60 2.04 -4.21
CA ASP A 460 13.57 1.02 -4.43
C ASP A 460 13.86 -0.31 -3.71
N CYS A 461 15.11 -0.51 -3.28
CA CYS A 461 15.56 -1.73 -2.61
C CYS A 461 16.18 -1.42 -1.25
N PHE A 462 15.86 -2.23 -0.26
CA PHE A 462 16.47 -2.16 1.06
C PHE A 462 17.94 -2.65 0.99
N PRO A 463 18.90 -1.95 1.64
CA PRO A 463 20.32 -2.32 1.57
C PRO A 463 20.64 -3.54 2.45
N GLU A 464 20.83 -4.71 1.82
CA GLU A 464 21.15 -5.98 2.50
C GLU A 464 22.62 -6.42 2.40
N ALA A 465 23.38 -5.89 1.43
CA ALA A 465 24.78 -6.24 1.18
C ALA A 465 25.69 -5.02 1.20
N GLU A 466 26.90 -5.19 1.76
CA GLU A 466 27.96 -4.17 1.77
C GLU A 466 28.46 -3.87 0.33
N GLN A 467 28.40 -4.88 -0.56
CA GLN A 467 28.73 -4.77 -1.97
C GLN A 467 27.65 -4.01 -2.73
N GLY A 468 27.75 -2.69 -2.76
CA GLY A 468 26.89 -1.85 -3.60
C GLY A 468 26.49 -0.52 -3.00
N LEU A 469 26.87 -0.21 -1.74
CA LEU A 469 26.73 1.14 -1.20
C LEU A 469 27.71 2.09 -1.91
N ARG A 470 27.39 2.49 -3.14
CA ARG A 470 27.93 3.70 -3.76
C ARG A 470 27.26 4.88 -3.08
N VAL A 471 27.78 5.23 -1.91
CA VAL A 471 27.37 6.45 -1.20
C VAL A 471 27.84 7.62 -2.07
N GLY A 472 26.88 8.29 -2.71
CA GLY A 472 27.16 9.54 -3.38
C GLY A 472 27.68 10.53 -2.34
N THR A 473 28.80 11.19 -2.62
CA THR A 473 29.27 12.27 -1.76
C THR A 473 28.29 13.45 -1.84
N ALA A 474 28.32 14.36 -0.87
CA ALA A 474 27.56 15.61 -0.93
C ALA A 474 27.79 16.36 -2.26
N ALA A 475 29.02 16.32 -2.78
CA ALA A 475 29.37 16.88 -4.09
C ALA A 475 28.67 16.14 -5.25
N TYR A 476 28.59 14.81 -5.23
CA TYR A 476 27.91 14.02 -6.26
C TYR A 476 26.38 14.26 -6.27
N HIS A 477 25.77 14.39 -5.09
CA HIS A 477 24.35 14.72 -4.99
C HIS A 477 24.06 16.17 -5.38
N ALA A 478 24.93 17.11 -4.99
CA ALA A 478 24.85 18.50 -5.44
C ALA A 478 25.04 18.61 -6.96
N GLU A 479 25.98 17.88 -7.55
CA GLU A 479 26.16 17.77 -9.01
C GLU A 479 24.91 17.19 -9.68
N LYS A 480 24.31 16.13 -9.13
CA LYS A 480 23.07 15.55 -9.65
C LYS A 480 21.86 16.48 -9.56
N GLU A 481 21.69 17.22 -8.46
CA GLU A 481 20.61 18.19 -8.29
C GLU A 481 20.80 19.41 -9.19
N LEU A 482 22.01 19.98 -9.23
CA LEU A 482 22.39 21.04 -10.17
C LEU A 482 22.20 20.59 -11.61
N ASP A 483 22.61 19.37 -11.96
CA ASP A 483 22.40 18.80 -13.28
C ASP A 483 20.92 18.66 -13.62
N THR A 484 20.08 18.27 -12.66
CA THR A 484 18.64 18.08 -12.93
C THR A 484 17.98 19.43 -13.21
N ILE A 485 18.33 20.45 -12.44
CA ILE A 485 17.88 21.83 -12.64
C ILE A 485 18.45 22.42 -13.95
N MET A 486 19.70 22.12 -14.30
CA MET A 486 20.36 22.69 -15.47
C MET A 486 19.97 22.05 -16.80
N TYR A 487 19.59 20.77 -16.83
CA TYR A 487 19.37 20.03 -18.08
C TYR A 487 17.89 19.76 -18.41
N GLN A 488 16.94 20.08 -17.52
CA GLN A 488 15.50 20.07 -17.86
C GLN A 488 15.11 21.39 -18.56
N ASP A 489 14.53 21.28 -19.76
CA ASP A 489 13.93 22.37 -20.55
C ASP A 489 14.82 23.60 -20.87
N SER A 490 16.14 23.48 -20.72
CA SER A 490 17.09 24.59 -20.89
C SER A 490 17.81 24.63 -22.25
N GLY A 491 17.64 23.60 -23.09
CA GLY A 491 18.41 23.43 -24.34
C GLY A 491 19.90 23.08 -24.10
N MET A 492 20.28 22.76 -22.86
CA MET A 492 21.59 22.21 -22.54
C MET A 492 21.52 20.68 -22.46
N TYR A 493 22.60 20.01 -22.87
CA TYR A 493 22.70 18.55 -22.85
C TYR A 493 23.95 18.10 -22.11
N ARG A 494 23.85 16.95 -21.41
CA ARG A 494 24.99 16.29 -20.78
C ARG A 494 25.90 15.68 -21.84
N ASN A 495 27.18 15.54 -21.49
CA ASN A 495 28.11 14.81 -22.34
C ASN A 495 27.65 13.35 -22.47
N GLN A 496 27.53 12.88 -23.71
CA GLN A 496 27.07 11.54 -24.07
C GLN A 496 25.72 11.18 -23.43
N GLN A 497 24.82 12.16 -23.35
CA GLN A 497 23.47 11.99 -22.82
C GLN A 497 22.65 10.94 -23.59
N TYR A 498 22.88 10.84 -24.89
CA TYR A 498 22.09 9.99 -25.79
C TYR A 498 22.94 8.86 -26.35
N GLU A 499 22.39 7.65 -26.30
CA GLU A 499 23.04 6.43 -26.78
C GLU A 499 22.63 6.08 -28.22
N GLN A 500 21.51 6.63 -28.69
CA GLN A 500 20.96 6.39 -30.02
C GLN A 500 20.66 7.70 -30.74
N ALA A 501 20.77 7.65 -32.06
CA ALA A 501 20.50 8.78 -32.93
C ALA A 501 20.06 8.33 -34.32
N GLU A 502 19.28 9.15 -35.01
CA GLU A 502 18.86 8.97 -36.39
C GLU A 502 19.36 10.13 -37.25
N ALA A 503 20.11 9.80 -38.32
CA ALA A 503 20.63 10.80 -39.23
C ALA A 503 19.55 11.29 -40.21
N VAL A 504 19.46 12.61 -40.34
CA VAL A 504 18.57 13.33 -41.27
C VAL A 504 19.46 14.14 -42.21
N THR A 505 19.54 13.72 -43.48
CA THR A 505 20.32 14.45 -44.49
C THR A 505 19.64 15.77 -44.82
N LEU A 506 20.36 16.87 -44.62
CA LEU A 506 19.91 18.22 -44.94
C LEU A 506 19.94 18.48 -46.46
N GLN A 507 19.01 19.31 -46.92
CA GLN A 507 19.08 19.99 -48.22
C GLN A 507 19.67 21.38 -47.97
N THR A 508 20.84 21.65 -48.51
CA THR A 508 21.66 22.83 -48.20
C THR A 508 22.13 23.50 -49.47
N MET A 509 22.27 24.81 -49.51
CA MET A 509 23.05 25.48 -50.56
C MET A 509 24.55 25.29 -50.33
N TYR A 510 25.36 25.37 -51.39
CA TYR A 510 26.82 25.22 -51.28
C TYR A 510 27.44 26.19 -50.25
N GLU A 511 26.97 27.43 -50.19
CA GLU A 511 27.43 28.45 -49.24
C GLU A 511 27.09 28.11 -47.77
N GLU A 512 26.02 27.35 -47.53
CA GLU A 512 25.58 26.96 -46.18
C GLU A 512 26.48 25.86 -45.60
N ILE A 513 27.13 25.05 -46.45
CA ILE A 513 28.01 23.97 -46.01
C ILE A 513 29.08 24.51 -45.07
N ALA A 514 29.79 25.58 -45.43
CA ALA A 514 30.85 26.15 -44.61
C ALA A 514 30.36 26.73 -43.27
N ILE A 515 29.11 27.22 -43.23
CA ILE A 515 28.48 27.76 -42.01
C ILE A 515 28.16 26.62 -41.04
N LEU A 516 27.49 25.58 -41.54
CA LEU A 516 27.05 24.45 -40.75
C LEU A 516 28.20 23.52 -40.35
N TRP A 517 29.29 23.48 -41.13
CA TRP A 517 30.42 22.56 -40.94
C TRP A 517 30.95 22.57 -39.50
N ASN A 518 31.24 23.76 -38.97
CA ASN A 518 31.82 23.91 -37.63
C ASN A 518 30.79 24.08 -36.51
N GLN A 519 29.49 24.07 -36.85
CA GLN A 519 28.41 24.24 -35.89
C GLN A 519 28.13 22.94 -35.14
N GLU A 520 27.98 23.01 -33.81
CA GLU A 520 27.55 21.85 -33.00
C GLU A 520 26.13 21.41 -33.41
N MET A 521 25.88 20.10 -33.34
CA MET A 521 24.62 19.48 -33.77
C MET A 521 23.39 20.16 -33.16
N LYS A 522 23.41 20.46 -31.86
CA LYS A 522 22.28 21.11 -31.16
C LYS A 522 21.88 22.49 -31.66
N TYR A 523 22.73 23.16 -32.45
CA TYR A 523 22.42 24.46 -33.04
C TYR A 523 22.02 24.38 -34.51
N ARG A 524 22.14 23.20 -35.13
CA ARG A 524 21.76 22.99 -36.52
C ARG A 524 20.24 22.94 -36.66
N PRO A 525 19.69 23.39 -37.81
CA PRO A 525 18.26 23.29 -38.07
C PRO A 525 17.83 21.82 -38.06
N TYR A 526 16.63 21.55 -37.54
CA TYR A 526 16.02 20.21 -37.41
C TYR A 526 16.74 19.24 -36.47
N PHE A 527 17.63 19.74 -35.61
CA PHE A 527 18.05 18.99 -34.44
C PHE A 527 16.90 18.89 -33.45
N ASP A 528 16.59 17.68 -33.01
CA ASP A 528 15.59 17.44 -31.97
C ASP A 528 15.88 16.14 -31.22
N THR A 529 15.32 16.02 -30.03
CA THR A 529 15.47 14.85 -29.15
C THR A 529 14.09 14.28 -28.84
N GLU A 530 13.76 13.13 -29.42
CA GLU A 530 12.47 12.45 -29.24
C GLU A 530 12.69 11.04 -28.67
N ASN A 531 11.90 10.66 -27.66
CA ASN A 531 11.86 9.30 -27.11
C ASN A 531 13.23 8.72 -26.70
N GLY A 532 14.16 9.57 -26.23
CA GLY A 532 15.52 9.15 -25.84
C GLY A 532 16.49 8.91 -27.01
N SER A 533 16.12 9.26 -28.24
CA SER A 533 16.97 9.28 -29.44
C SER A 533 17.12 10.71 -29.98
N VAL A 534 18.21 10.96 -30.71
CA VAL A 534 18.51 12.28 -31.29
C VAL A 534 18.36 12.27 -32.80
N ASN A 535 17.66 13.25 -33.36
CA ASN A 535 17.66 13.50 -34.79
C ASN A 535 18.89 14.35 -35.16
N LEU A 536 19.80 13.78 -35.95
CA LEU A 536 21.08 14.38 -36.34
C LEU A 536 20.99 15.00 -37.74
N PRO A 537 20.94 16.34 -37.86
CA PRO A 537 20.99 17.02 -39.15
C PRO A 537 22.41 16.98 -39.74
N VAL A 538 22.60 16.17 -40.78
CA VAL A 538 23.90 15.88 -41.40
C VAL A 538 23.99 16.36 -42.84
N ILE A 539 25.19 16.73 -43.26
CA ILE A 539 25.44 17.13 -44.65
C ILE A 539 25.95 15.92 -45.41
N PHE A 540 25.27 15.55 -46.48
CA PHE A 540 25.77 14.56 -47.43
C PHE A 540 25.68 15.14 -48.83
N SER A 541 26.83 15.56 -49.37
CA SER A 541 26.84 16.31 -50.62
C SER A 541 28.02 15.99 -51.53
N LYS A 542 27.78 16.11 -52.84
CA LYS A 542 28.76 16.04 -53.90
C LYS A 542 28.91 17.42 -54.54
N ILE A 543 30.12 17.96 -54.51
CA ILE A 543 30.48 19.24 -55.09
C ILE A 543 31.20 18.99 -56.40
N VAL A 544 30.66 19.54 -57.48
CA VAL A 544 31.10 19.33 -58.85
C VAL A 544 31.58 20.64 -59.47
N GLY A 545 32.72 20.57 -60.17
CA GLY A 545 33.31 21.69 -60.87
C GLY A 545 34.12 22.61 -59.96
N VAL A 546 34.71 23.63 -60.58
CA VAL A 546 35.57 24.64 -59.95
C VAL A 546 35.04 26.01 -60.33
N LYS A 547 34.66 26.80 -59.32
CA LYS A 547 34.13 28.15 -59.52
C LYS A 547 35.17 29.04 -60.21
N ASP A 548 34.75 29.69 -61.30
CA ASP A 548 35.59 30.56 -62.15
C ASP A 548 36.91 29.93 -62.65
N GLY A 549 37.02 28.59 -62.60
CA GLY A 549 38.27 27.87 -62.91
C GLY A 549 39.41 28.12 -61.92
N ASP A 550 39.19 28.82 -60.80
CA ASP A 550 40.23 29.16 -59.83
C ASP A 550 40.57 27.96 -58.94
N GLN A 551 41.57 27.18 -59.38
CA GLN A 551 42.06 26.02 -58.66
C GLN A 551 42.61 26.38 -57.27
N MET A 552 43.24 27.55 -57.10
CA MET A 552 43.83 27.90 -55.82
C MET A 552 42.76 28.27 -54.80
N ALA A 553 41.73 29.02 -55.21
CA ALA A 553 40.57 29.30 -54.37
C ALA A 553 39.82 28.02 -53.97
N TYR A 554 39.68 27.07 -54.90
CA TYR A 554 39.08 25.76 -54.64
C TYR A 554 39.83 24.94 -53.58
N TRP A 555 41.16 24.87 -53.68
CA TRP A 555 41.96 24.17 -52.68
C TRP A 555 41.95 24.87 -51.32
N LEU A 556 41.91 26.21 -51.31
CA LEU A 556 41.76 26.99 -50.09
C LEU A 556 40.39 26.75 -49.42
N SER A 557 39.30 26.66 -50.19
CA SER A 557 37.97 26.38 -49.62
C SER A 557 37.90 24.98 -49.00
N ILE A 558 38.52 23.96 -49.64
CA ILE A 558 38.63 22.63 -49.05
C ILE A 558 39.47 22.69 -47.77
N LYS A 559 40.60 23.41 -47.78
CA LYS A 559 41.47 23.54 -46.61
C LYS A 559 40.76 24.18 -45.41
N GLU A 560 39.87 25.14 -45.64
CA GLU A 560 39.06 25.77 -44.58
C GLU A 560 38.09 24.79 -43.91
N LEU A 561 37.68 23.73 -44.60
CA LEU A 561 36.83 22.65 -44.08
C LEU A 561 37.63 21.54 -43.36
N ILE A 562 38.96 21.53 -43.43
CA ILE A 562 39.76 20.51 -42.74
C ILE A 562 39.93 20.88 -41.26
N THR A 563 39.22 20.16 -40.40
CA THR A 563 39.28 20.29 -38.94
C THR A 563 40.00 19.08 -38.29
N PRO A 564 40.30 19.11 -36.97
CA PRO A 564 40.86 17.94 -36.29
C PRO A 564 39.98 16.69 -36.39
N ASP A 565 38.66 16.87 -36.48
CA ASP A 565 37.65 15.81 -36.57
C ASP A 565 37.24 15.51 -38.03
N THR A 566 38.10 15.85 -39.00
CA THR A 566 37.90 15.59 -40.43
C THR A 566 38.85 14.52 -40.95
N ILE A 567 38.32 13.45 -41.54
CA ILE A 567 39.06 12.48 -42.36
C ILE A 567 39.15 13.05 -43.77
N VAL A 568 40.36 13.18 -44.30
CA VAL A 568 40.59 13.66 -45.67
C VAL A 568 41.14 12.50 -46.48
N ILE A 569 40.42 12.13 -47.53
CA ILE A 569 40.77 11.05 -48.46
C ILE A 569 41.05 11.70 -49.81
N THR A 570 42.21 11.42 -50.39
CA THR A 570 42.68 12.05 -51.63
C THR A 570 43.06 11.05 -52.71
N GLY A 571 42.94 9.75 -52.44
CA GLY A 571 43.23 8.67 -53.39
C GLY A 571 42.02 7.75 -53.51
N ALA A 572 41.76 7.29 -54.72
CA ALA A 572 40.60 6.47 -55.05
C ALA A 572 41.00 5.18 -55.79
N PRO A 573 40.38 4.02 -55.48
CA PRO A 573 39.40 3.81 -54.40
C PRO A 573 40.04 3.88 -53.00
N TYR A 574 39.26 4.28 -51.98
CA TYR A 574 39.74 4.31 -50.59
C TYR A 574 39.85 2.90 -50.02
N ILE A 575 38.85 2.07 -50.30
CA ILE A 575 38.82 0.64 -49.97
C ILE A 575 38.83 -0.15 -51.28
N PRO A 576 40.01 -0.56 -51.79
CA PRO A 576 40.10 -1.32 -53.03
C PRO A 576 39.48 -2.72 -52.91
N GLU A 577 38.94 -3.24 -54.01
CA GLU A 577 38.49 -4.63 -54.10
C GLU A 577 39.66 -5.58 -53.80
N GLY A 578 39.44 -6.53 -52.87
CA GLY A 578 40.46 -7.50 -52.46
C GLY A 578 41.34 -7.07 -51.26
N ASN A 579 41.08 -5.92 -50.64
CA ASN A 579 41.72 -5.54 -49.37
C ASN A 579 41.54 -6.66 -48.33
N PRO A 580 42.61 -7.16 -47.66
CA PRO A 580 42.50 -8.24 -46.68
C PRO A 580 41.48 -7.93 -45.58
N ASN A 581 40.39 -8.69 -45.57
CA ASN A 581 39.31 -8.52 -44.60
C ASN A 581 39.12 -9.81 -43.79
N PRO A 582 39.62 -9.87 -42.55
CA PRO A 582 39.54 -11.08 -41.73
C PRO A 582 38.11 -11.46 -41.35
N MET A 583 37.14 -10.53 -41.46
CA MET A 583 35.74 -10.78 -41.13
C MET A 583 34.98 -11.51 -42.24
N LYS A 584 35.44 -11.42 -43.51
CA LYS A 584 34.70 -11.90 -44.68
C LYS A 584 34.27 -13.38 -44.59
N GLN A 585 35.11 -14.24 -44.01
CA GLN A 585 34.82 -15.66 -43.84
C GLN A 585 33.72 -15.97 -42.80
N PHE A 586 33.51 -15.08 -41.82
CA PHE A 586 32.58 -15.31 -40.71
C PHE A 586 31.19 -14.72 -40.99
N VAL A 587 31.10 -13.75 -41.91
CA VAL A 587 29.88 -12.98 -42.17
C VAL A 587 28.63 -13.82 -42.49
N PRO A 588 28.69 -14.95 -43.23
CA PRO A 588 27.51 -15.78 -43.48
C PRO A 588 26.81 -16.29 -42.20
N GLN A 589 27.53 -16.42 -41.08
CA GLN A 589 26.98 -16.86 -39.80
C GLN A 589 26.32 -15.73 -39.00
N PHE A 590 26.55 -14.47 -39.41
CA PHE A 590 26.11 -13.28 -38.68
C PHE A 590 24.79 -12.69 -39.18
N ILE A 591 24.20 -13.24 -40.23
CA ILE A 591 22.93 -12.78 -40.78
C ILE A 591 22.02 -13.95 -41.12
N ARG A 592 20.73 -13.83 -40.79
CA ARG A 592 19.72 -14.82 -41.14
C ARG A 592 18.41 -14.13 -41.49
N ASN A 593 17.82 -14.49 -42.63
CA ASN A 593 16.56 -13.91 -43.13
C ASN A 593 16.58 -12.36 -43.17
N GLY A 594 17.72 -11.77 -43.58
CA GLY A 594 17.90 -10.31 -43.67
C GLY A 594 18.11 -9.58 -42.34
N ARG A 595 18.12 -10.28 -41.20
CA ARG A 595 18.42 -9.69 -39.88
C ARG A 595 19.79 -10.13 -39.38
N ILE A 596 20.59 -9.17 -38.92
CA ILE A 596 21.89 -9.41 -38.31
C ILE A 596 21.69 -10.01 -36.91
N LEU A 597 22.46 -11.04 -36.60
CA LEU A 597 22.45 -11.73 -35.31
C LEU A 597 23.40 -11.02 -34.34
N LYS A 598 22.96 -9.88 -33.80
CA LYS A 598 23.79 -9.01 -32.93
C LYS A 598 24.50 -9.75 -31.81
N GLN A 599 23.81 -10.67 -31.13
CA GLN A 599 24.39 -11.46 -30.05
C GLN A 599 25.52 -12.37 -30.56
N ALA A 600 25.33 -13.04 -31.70
CA ALA A 600 26.33 -13.90 -32.31
C ALA A 600 27.57 -13.11 -32.76
N ILE A 601 27.39 -11.89 -33.27
CA ILE A 601 28.48 -10.97 -33.62
C ILE A 601 29.26 -10.59 -32.35
N ARG A 602 28.57 -10.11 -31.31
CA ARG A 602 29.20 -9.63 -30.06
C ARG A 602 29.93 -10.73 -29.29
N SER A 603 29.46 -11.98 -29.36
CA SER A 603 30.11 -13.12 -28.70
C SER A 603 31.28 -13.72 -29.50
N HIS A 604 31.48 -13.31 -30.75
CA HIS A 604 32.50 -13.90 -31.62
C HIS A 604 33.90 -13.41 -31.26
N GLN A 605 34.87 -14.32 -31.18
CA GLN A 605 36.26 -13.99 -30.78
C GLN A 605 36.92 -12.96 -31.71
N ALA A 606 36.60 -12.98 -33.01
CA ALA A 606 37.16 -12.06 -33.99
C ALA A 606 36.48 -10.68 -34.05
N TYR A 607 35.46 -10.41 -33.22
CA TYR A 607 34.71 -9.15 -33.28
C TYR A 607 35.56 -7.95 -32.80
N PRO A 608 35.90 -7.00 -33.68
CA PRO A 608 36.90 -5.97 -33.35
C PRO A 608 36.38 -4.87 -32.43
N TYR A 609 35.06 -4.71 -32.31
CA TYR A 609 34.45 -3.60 -31.57
C TYR A 609 34.08 -3.95 -30.13
N GLY A 610 34.46 -5.13 -29.62
CA GLY A 610 34.18 -5.54 -28.25
C GLY A 610 34.78 -4.61 -27.17
N ILE A 611 35.79 -3.81 -27.53
CA ILE A 611 36.45 -2.82 -26.64
C ILE A 611 35.61 -1.54 -26.48
N LEU A 612 34.70 -1.27 -27.41
CA LEU A 612 33.86 -0.07 -27.36
C LEU A 612 32.78 -0.18 -26.27
N ARG A 613 32.23 0.95 -25.84
CA ARG A 613 31.07 0.94 -24.93
C ARG A 613 29.89 0.21 -25.59
N GLU A 614 29.10 -0.49 -24.80
CA GLU A 614 27.97 -1.28 -25.30
C GLU A 614 26.98 -0.44 -26.14
N ALA A 615 26.68 0.78 -25.70
CA ALA A 615 25.87 1.75 -26.44
C ALA A 615 26.40 2.00 -27.86
N THR A 616 27.71 2.27 -28.01
CA THR A 616 28.37 2.51 -29.30
C THR A 616 28.34 1.26 -30.19
N GLN A 617 28.57 0.07 -29.62
CA GLN A 617 28.47 -1.18 -30.37
C GLN A 617 27.06 -1.39 -30.91
N ASN A 618 26.04 -1.19 -30.07
CA ASN A 618 24.64 -1.31 -30.47
C ASN A 618 24.31 -0.31 -31.58
N HIS A 619 24.71 0.96 -31.43
CA HIS A 619 24.50 1.99 -32.45
C HIS A 619 25.13 1.62 -33.81
N ILE A 620 26.38 1.15 -33.83
CA ILE A 620 27.05 0.67 -35.05
C ILE A 620 26.24 -0.47 -35.70
N LEU A 621 25.89 -1.51 -34.93
CA LEU A 621 25.14 -2.66 -35.45
C LEU A 621 23.74 -2.27 -35.93
N ASP A 622 23.08 -1.33 -35.24
CA ASP A 622 21.79 -0.76 -35.65
C ASP A 622 21.90 -0.05 -37.00
N LYS A 623 22.94 0.76 -37.21
CA LYS A 623 23.14 1.43 -38.51
C LYS A 623 23.56 0.47 -39.63
N ILE A 624 24.26 -0.61 -39.32
CA ILE A 624 24.49 -1.71 -40.29
C ILE A 624 23.17 -2.35 -40.70
N GLN A 625 22.33 -2.73 -39.72
CA GLN A 625 21.00 -3.29 -40.01
C GLN A 625 20.16 -2.32 -40.84
N MET A 626 20.18 -1.03 -40.50
CA MET A 626 19.44 0.00 -41.21
C MET A 626 19.91 0.19 -42.66
N LEU A 627 21.22 0.09 -42.92
CA LEU A 627 21.76 0.15 -44.28
C LEU A 627 21.26 -1.00 -45.15
N ILE A 628 21.19 -2.21 -44.56
CA ILE A 628 20.69 -3.44 -45.20
C ILE A 628 19.17 -3.34 -45.45
N ASP A 629 18.40 -2.98 -44.42
CA ASP A 629 16.94 -2.89 -44.48
C ASP A 629 16.46 -1.86 -45.52
N ARG A 630 17.14 -0.70 -45.57
CA ARG A 630 16.83 0.35 -46.56
C ARG A 630 17.34 0.01 -47.97
N LYS A 631 18.09 -1.09 -48.14
CA LYS A 631 18.70 -1.53 -49.41
C LYS A 631 19.40 -0.38 -50.15
N ILE A 632 20.14 0.46 -49.41
CA ILE A 632 20.79 1.65 -49.97
C ILE A 632 21.81 1.26 -51.05
N ILE A 633 22.54 0.16 -50.83
CA ILE A 633 23.56 -0.34 -51.74
C ILE A 633 22.94 -1.29 -52.78
N LYS A 634 23.32 -1.11 -54.04
CA LYS A 634 22.87 -1.92 -55.17
C LYS A 634 23.30 -3.38 -55.01
N GLY A 635 22.42 -4.32 -55.33
CA GLY A 635 22.67 -5.76 -55.18
C GLY A 635 22.34 -6.36 -53.81
N THR A 636 21.91 -5.56 -52.83
CA THR A 636 21.50 -6.05 -51.49
C THR A 636 20.34 -7.04 -51.62
N PHE A 637 20.54 -8.29 -51.17
CA PHE A 637 19.65 -9.45 -51.35
C PHE A 637 19.47 -9.97 -52.79
N GLU A 638 20.28 -9.51 -53.75
CA GLU A 638 20.25 -9.99 -55.14
C GLU A 638 21.48 -10.84 -55.46
N ASN A 639 22.67 -10.39 -55.04
CA ASN A 639 23.95 -11.04 -55.34
C ASN A 639 24.82 -11.29 -54.09
N GLY A 640 24.22 -11.25 -52.90
CA GLY A 640 24.92 -11.43 -51.62
C GLY A 640 25.63 -10.17 -51.12
N MET A 641 25.28 -8.98 -51.61
CA MET A 641 25.90 -7.72 -51.20
C MET A 641 25.75 -7.45 -49.69
N GLU A 642 24.73 -7.99 -49.02
CA GLU A 642 24.57 -7.95 -47.56
C GLU A 642 25.77 -8.54 -46.80
N PHE A 643 26.45 -9.53 -47.39
CA PHE A 643 27.68 -10.08 -46.81
C PHE A 643 28.87 -9.14 -47.01
N ASN A 644 28.95 -8.44 -48.15
CA ASN A 644 29.99 -7.42 -48.37
C ASN A 644 29.77 -6.20 -47.46
N ILE A 645 28.52 -5.79 -47.23
CA ILE A 645 28.17 -4.74 -46.26
C ILE A 645 28.71 -5.09 -44.88
N LEU A 646 28.37 -6.28 -44.38
CA LEU A 646 28.83 -6.74 -43.07
C LEU A 646 30.35 -6.88 -42.99
N ALA A 647 30.99 -7.46 -44.01
CA ALA A 647 32.44 -7.61 -44.04
C ALA A 647 33.13 -6.24 -43.95
N THR A 648 32.70 -5.27 -44.77
CA THR A 648 33.28 -3.93 -44.83
C THR A 648 33.11 -3.18 -43.52
N LEU A 649 31.90 -3.17 -42.97
CA LEU A 649 31.56 -2.38 -41.78
C LEU A 649 32.02 -3.02 -40.46
N LEU A 650 32.31 -4.32 -40.45
CA LEU A 650 32.98 -4.99 -39.33
C LEU A 650 34.52 -4.91 -39.43
N CYS A 651 35.07 -4.21 -40.41
CA CYS A 651 36.50 -4.06 -40.63
C CYS A 651 36.89 -2.58 -40.88
N LEU A 652 36.25 -1.65 -40.17
CA LEU A 652 36.55 -0.22 -40.28
C LEU A 652 37.93 0.10 -39.72
N ASP A 653 38.58 1.12 -40.28
CA ASP A 653 39.88 1.58 -39.81
C ASP A 653 39.79 2.21 -38.40
N ARG A 654 40.92 2.20 -37.70
CA ARG A 654 41.01 2.68 -36.31
C ARG A 654 40.60 4.14 -36.15
N ARG A 655 40.91 5.01 -37.12
CA ARG A 655 40.62 6.44 -37.03
C ARG A 655 39.10 6.67 -37.09
N THR A 656 38.41 5.96 -37.97
CA THR A 656 36.95 5.99 -38.07
C THR A 656 36.29 5.53 -36.78
N ILE A 657 36.73 4.39 -36.22
CA ILE A 657 36.18 3.88 -34.96
C ILE A 657 36.40 4.86 -33.80
N GLN A 658 37.58 5.47 -33.71
CA GLN A 658 37.86 6.49 -32.70
C GLN A 658 36.97 7.72 -32.84
N MET A 659 36.67 8.15 -34.07
CA MET A 659 35.74 9.24 -34.33
C MET A 659 34.30 8.89 -33.91
N ILE A 660 33.83 7.69 -34.24
CA ILE A 660 32.51 7.20 -33.81
C ILE A 660 32.41 7.17 -32.28
N GLN A 661 33.45 6.67 -31.60
CA GLN A 661 33.46 6.59 -30.14
C GLN A 661 33.54 7.96 -29.45
N LYS A 662 34.25 8.92 -30.04
CA LYS A 662 34.37 10.29 -29.53
C LYS A 662 33.08 11.10 -29.74
N PHE A 663 32.29 10.75 -30.75
CA PHE A 663 31.13 11.55 -31.16
C PHE A 663 30.05 11.59 -30.07
N ASP A 664 29.77 12.80 -29.60
CA ASP A 664 28.61 13.13 -28.80
C ASP A 664 27.57 13.78 -29.72
N PHE A 665 26.38 13.19 -29.77
CA PHE A 665 25.30 13.58 -30.68
C PHE A 665 24.84 15.04 -30.54
N THR A 666 25.19 15.71 -29.44
CA THR A 666 24.84 17.13 -29.22
C THR A 666 25.94 18.10 -29.61
N LYS A 667 27.15 17.59 -29.90
CA LYS A 667 28.39 18.35 -30.16
C LYS A 667 28.74 18.36 -31.65
N THR A 668 29.95 18.77 -31.98
CA THR A 668 30.47 18.71 -33.34
C THR A 668 30.58 17.26 -33.81
N ASN A 669 29.95 16.95 -34.93
CA ASN A 669 30.02 15.63 -35.54
C ASN A 669 31.32 15.42 -36.32
N PRO A 670 31.77 14.16 -36.42
CA PRO A 670 32.92 13.82 -37.23
C PRO A 670 32.61 13.98 -38.73
N LYS A 671 33.65 14.16 -39.54
CA LYS A 671 33.49 14.57 -40.94
C LYS A 671 34.39 13.80 -41.87
N VAL A 672 33.95 13.61 -43.10
CA VAL A 672 34.78 13.05 -44.16
C VAL A 672 34.71 13.92 -45.40
N ILE A 673 35.90 14.20 -45.95
CA ILE A 673 36.09 14.86 -47.22
C ILE A 673 36.79 13.86 -48.14
N TYR A 674 36.18 13.58 -49.28
CA TYR A 674 36.77 12.75 -50.33
C TYR A 674 37.02 13.60 -51.58
N VAL A 675 38.29 13.77 -51.93
CA VAL A 675 38.72 14.53 -53.10
C VAL A 675 39.01 13.57 -54.25
N LEU A 676 38.28 13.72 -55.34
CA LEU A 676 38.29 12.84 -56.50
C LEU A 676 38.69 13.62 -57.76
N THR A 677 39.99 13.74 -57.99
CA THR A 677 40.55 14.45 -59.16
C THR A 677 40.85 13.55 -60.36
N GLU A 678 40.90 12.23 -60.16
CA GLU A 678 41.33 11.24 -61.13
C GLU A 678 40.16 10.50 -61.79
N GLU A 679 40.41 9.88 -62.94
CA GLU A 679 39.51 8.97 -63.65
C GLU A 679 39.53 7.57 -63.03
N SER A 680 39.07 7.46 -61.78
CA SER A 680 39.05 6.19 -61.04
C SER A 680 37.62 5.72 -60.77
N VAL A 681 37.35 4.44 -60.99
CA VAL A 681 36.08 3.80 -60.60
C VAL A 681 36.13 3.50 -59.10
N LEU A 682 35.20 4.08 -58.33
CA LEU A 682 35.08 3.77 -56.90
C LEU A 682 34.59 2.34 -56.71
N SER A 683 35.01 1.69 -55.62
CA SER A 683 34.56 0.35 -55.25
C SER A 683 33.17 0.36 -54.63
N PRO A 684 32.43 -0.78 -54.64
CA PRO A 684 31.22 -0.95 -53.85
C PRO A 684 31.47 -0.74 -52.35
N GLU A 685 32.65 -1.09 -51.85
CA GLU A 685 33.07 -0.90 -50.46
C GLU A 685 33.15 0.59 -50.08
N ASP A 686 33.62 1.46 -50.98
CA ASP A 686 33.58 2.92 -50.77
C ASP A 686 32.13 3.39 -50.58
N ALA A 687 31.21 2.94 -51.45
CA ALA A 687 29.80 3.30 -51.35
C ALA A 687 29.15 2.81 -50.03
N ILE A 688 29.49 1.60 -49.57
CA ILE A 688 29.10 1.07 -48.25
C ILE A 688 29.60 1.99 -47.14
N TYR A 689 30.89 2.31 -47.17
CA TYR A 689 31.56 3.09 -46.13
C TYR A 689 30.95 4.49 -45.98
N PHE A 690 30.87 5.28 -47.06
CA PHE A 690 30.33 6.64 -46.99
C PHE A 690 28.84 6.67 -46.64
N SER A 691 28.05 5.73 -47.17
CA SER A 691 26.63 5.62 -46.81
C SER A 691 26.45 5.32 -45.33
N PHE A 692 27.26 4.41 -44.79
CA PHE A 692 27.23 4.07 -43.36
C PHE A 692 27.64 5.26 -42.48
N LEU A 693 28.70 6.00 -42.85
CA LEU A 693 29.12 7.18 -42.09
C LEU A 693 28.04 8.24 -42.02
N ASN A 694 27.32 8.49 -43.13
CA ASN A 694 26.14 9.37 -43.12
C ASN A 694 25.09 8.87 -42.12
N LEU A 695 24.79 7.56 -42.07
CA LEU A 695 23.81 7.00 -41.13
C LEU A 695 24.23 7.08 -39.66
N ILE A 696 25.54 7.05 -39.38
CA ILE A 696 26.09 7.24 -38.02
C ILE A 696 26.02 8.70 -37.59
N GLY A 697 26.04 9.64 -38.53
CA GLY A 697 25.94 11.07 -38.24
C GLY A 697 27.10 11.92 -38.77
N PHE A 698 27.94 11.39 -39.66
CA PHE A 698 29.05 12.16 -40.24
C PHE A 698 28.55 13.15 -41.28
N ASP A 699 29.20 14.31 -41.35
CA ASP A 699 29.13 15.13 -42.57
C ASP A 699 30.06 14.52 -43.62
N VAL A 700 29.55 14.28 -44.82
CA VAL A 700 30.29 13.65 -45.92
C VAL A 700 30.24 14.54 -47.16
N LEU A 701 31.41 14.99 -47.61
CA LEU A 701 31.57 15.77 -48.84
C LEU A 701 32.43 15.05 -49.86
N PHE A 702 31.92 14.95 -51.08
CA PHE A 702 32.72 14.56 -52.25
C PHE A 702 33.09 15.81 -53.05
N PHE A 703 34.38 16.05 -53.27
CA PHE A 703 34.89 17.10 -54.14
C PHE A 703 35.33 16.49 -55.46
N VAL A 704 34.55 16.70 -56.50
CA VAL A 704 34.70 16.06 -57.83
C VAL A 704 34.83 17.15 -58.89
N PRO A 705 36.00 17.79 -59.05
CA PRO A 705 36.18 18.91 -59.98
C PRO A 705 35.90 18.52 -61.44
N THR A 706 36.04 17.25 -61.79
CA THR A 706 35.78 16.71 -63.14
C THR A 706 34.29 16.54 -63.47
N GLY A 707 33.44 16.49 -62.44
CA GLY A 707 32.01 16.15 -62.59
C GLY A 707 31.71 14.68 -62.86
N TYR A 708 32.69 13.79 -62.74
CA TYR A 708 32.47 12.34 -62.90
C TYR A 708 31.51 11.77 -61.86
N GLN A 709 30.89 10.64 -62.20
CA GLN A 709 30.14 9.84 -61.23
C GLN A 709 31.11 9.27 -60.18
N CYS A 710 30.66 9.20 -58.93
CA CYS A 710 31.42 8.67 -57.81
C CYS A 710 30.73 7.41 -57.25
N VAL A 711 30.04 7.55 -56.11
CA VAL A 711 29.36 6.44 -55.44
C VAL A 711 27.97 6.16 -56.02
N GLU A 712 27.37 7.05 -56.83
CA GLU A 712 25.98 6.89 -57.32
C GLU A 712 25.75 5.58 -58.07
N GLN A 713 26.77 5.11 -58.81
CA GLN A 713 26.72 3.88 -59.61
C GLN A 713 26.46 2.62 -58.77
N HIS A 714 26.77 2.68 -57.46
CA HIS A 714 26.64 1.58 -56.50
C HIS A 714 25.44 1.74 -55.56
N LEU A 715 24.62 2.79 -55.73
CA LEU A 715 23.45 3.07 -54.90
C LEU A 715 22.14 2.75 -55.64
N ASN A 716 21.16 2.19 -54.92
CA ASN A 716 19.80 2.00 -55.46
C ASN A 716 19.00 3.31 -55.49
N LYS A 717 19.30 4.23 -54.58
CA LYS A 717 18.70 5.57 -54.51
C LYS A 717 19.78 6.57 -54.13
N ILE A 718 19.89 7.64 -54.89
CA ILE A 718 20.78 8.76 -54.56
C ILE A 718 20.24 9.42 -53.29
N ASN A 719 21.06 9.43 -52.25
CA ASN A 719 20.73 9.89 -50.89
C ASN A 719 21.57 11.10 -50.45
N PHE A 720 22.24 11.75 -51.40
CA PHE A 720 23.04 12.96 -51.18
C PHE A 720 22.69 14.04 -52.21
N GLU A 721 23.02 15.28 -51.87
CA GLU A 721 22.76 16.45 -52.71
C GLU A 721 23.94 16.74 -53.64
N THR A 722 23.69 17.19 -54.87
CA THR A 722 24.76 17.55 -55.81
C THR A 722 24.78 19.07 -56.06
N HIS A 723 25.92 19.69 -55.77
CA HIS A 723 26.21 21.10 -55.95
C HIS A 723 27.11 21.31 -57.16
N GLN A 724 26.61 21.94 -58.21
CA GLN A 724 27.45 22.36 -59.34
C GLN A 724 27.92 23.79 -59.12
N ILE A 725 29.20 23.98 -58.82
CA ILE A 725 29.76 25.27 -58.39
C ILE A 725 30.55 26.02 -59.47
N GLY A 726 30.80 25.38 -60.63
CA GLY A 726 31.53 25.99 -61.74
C GLY A 726 31.85 25.02 -62.86
N GLU A 727 32.92 25.33 -63.61
CA GLU A 727 33.36 24.59 -64.79
C GLU A 727 34.07 23.29 -64.40
N TYR A 728 33.99 22.26 -65.26
CA TYR A 728 34.68 21.00 -65.01
C TYR A 728 36.18 21.14 -65.30
N GLN A 729 37.00 20.73 -64.34
CA GLN A 729 38.45 20.80 -64.41
C GLN A 729 39.03 19.38 -64.31
N TYR A 730 39.90 19.05 -65.27
CA TYR A 730 40.53 17.73 -65.39
C TYR A 730 42.01 17.80 -65.03
N ASN A 731 42.60 16.66 -64.63
CA ASN A 731 44.02 16.53 -64.30
C ASN A 731 44.50 17.48 -63.17
N MET A 732 43.62 17.78 -62.22
CA MET A 732 44.01 18.55 -61.03
C MET A 732 44.85 17.69 -60.09
N HIS A 733 45.95 18.25 -59.57
CA HIS A 733 46.76 17.58 -58.56
C HIS A 733 46.38 18.07 -57.17
N VAL A 734 46.08 17.13 -56.28
CA VAL A 734 45.74 17.44 -54.89
C VAL A 734 46.99 17.99 -54.17
N PRO A 735 46.98 19.24 -53.68
CA PRO A 735 48.12 19.82 -52.98
C PRO A 735 48.26 19.21 -51.58
N ASN A 736 49.46 19.31 -51.01
CA ASN A 736 49.63 19.01 -49.59
C ASN A 736 48.90 20.07 -48.74
N PHE A 737 47.72 19.71 -48.24
CA PHE A 737 46.89 20.58 -47.42
C PHE A 737 47.60 21.12 -46.17
N ASN A 738 48.64 20.45 -45.64
CA ASN A 738 49.38 20.96 -44.49
C ASN A 738 50.35 22.11 -44.86
N ALA A 739 50.77 22.18 -46.12
CA ALA A 739 51.67 23.22 -46.63
C ALA A 739 50.92 24.48 -47.12
N LEU A 740 49.61 24.37 -47.42
CA LEU A 740 48.77 25.48 -47.86
C LEU A 740 48.54 26.48 -46.73
N LYS A 741 48.95 27.74 -46.94
CA LYS A 741 48.68 28.85 -46.02
C LYS A 741 47.37 29.52 -46.40
N ILE A 742 46.39 29.48 -45.50
CA ILE A 742 45.18 30.30 -45.61
C ILE A 742 45.62 31.77 -45.49
N PRO A 743 45.35 32.64 -46.49
CA PRO A 743 45.67 34.05 -46.39
C PRO A 743 44.97 34.62 -45.14
N LYS A 744 45.71 35.33 -44.28
CA LYS A 744 45.09 36.01 -43.13
C LYS A 744 44.00 36.95 -43.67
N ARG A 745 42.73 36.66 -43.38
CA ARG A 745 41.63 37.61 -43.61
C ARG A 745 42.01 38.92 -42.92
N HIS A 746 42.36 39.94 -43.70
CA HIS A 746 42.45 41.30 -43.18
C HIS A 746 41.10 41.63 -42.57
N LYS A 747 41.08 41.87 -41.25
CA LYS A 747 39.85 42.26 -40.58
C LYS A 747 39.37 43.55 -41.26
N TRP A 748 38.07 43.77 -41.37
CA TRP A 748 37.48 45.06 -41.79
C TRP A 748 38.25 46.27 -41.23
N ARG A 749 38.71 46.15 -39.98
CA ARG A 749 39.52 47.17 -39.28
C ARG A 749 40.81 47.51 -40.03
N ASP A 750 41.51 46.55 -40.61
CA ASP A 750 42.77 46.77 -41.32
C ASP A 750 42.58 47.43 -42.69
N LYS A 751 41.39 47.32 -43.29
CA LYS A 751 41.01 48.05 -44.52
C LYS A 751 40.55 49.48 -44.24
N ILE A 752 39.91 49.74 -43.10
CA ILE A 752 39.44 51.08 -42.72
C ILE A 752 40.56 51.93 -42.10
N PHE A 753 41.50 51.32 -41.36
CA PHE A 753 42.58 52.05 -40.69
C PHE A 753 43.89 52.15 -41.49
N LYS A 754 43.92 51.77 -42.78
CA LYS A 754 45.03 52.13 -43.68
C LYS A 754 44.83 53.53 -44.28
N ARG A 755 45.00 54.54 -43.42
CA ARG A 755 45.50 55.88 -43.79
C ARG A 755 46.32 56.42 -42.61
N GLY A 756 47.62 56.58 -42.82
CA GLY A 756 48.49 57.39 -41.95
C GLY A 756 49.68 56.66 -41.34
N THR A 757 50.60 56.15 -42.17
CA THR A 757 52.04 56.47 -42.14
C THR A 757 52.64 56.12 -43.48
#